data_AF-A0A3D1HPQ7-F1
#
_entry.id   AF-A0A3D1HPQ7-F1
#
_cell.length_a   1.000
_cell.length_b   1.000
_cell.length_c   1.000
_cell.angle_alpha   90.00
_cell.angle_beta   90.00
_cell.angle_gamma   90.00
#
_symmetry.space_group_name_H-M   'P 1'
#
loop_
_entity.id
_entity.type
_entity.pdbx_description
1 polymer ?
#
loop_
_entity_poly.entity_id
_entity_poly.type
_entity_poly.pdbx_seq_one_letter_code
_entity_poly.pdbx_strand_id
1 'polypeptide(L)'
;MAKVPSMSSTHTTSSKTADWLDKTADWIVDHRILTAITTLALAFVVYAGIPNLRLDTDGRVFMADDNPDKMVLDAFEQEFAKDDNLAILVMPKDGEVFTPATLQAIGALTEDLWNLPYVRLVNSITRFQNTYADGDMMVVEDLVADPFSVTQEQAAAAKDTALDRTEIIGSLINEDASATAISVIFRLPGEDLVTEIPSILAEADPLLASYRADYPQIDFLASGSVAVSQAFATASQKDGETLTPAMLVAMLLIVGILLRSVTGALLILVLAALSAFVSLGALGWTRIPINSATAVAPLMVVTLAVASSVHVLSSVRQTMLETADRTMWARRAIADHGLGITVAVFTTAIGFLSLNFSISPPFRQLGNMVAAGMIGVWAFTIFLLPGLICWLPLRRNQKAASVDRLMNWLSDFVIRNQRPLLFGIPVIIVGIGIGISQIRLEDDFLRYFDERFETRVATDRYESQLGGLNVLEYSVDTGEESGINSVAYLSRLDDFAAFLRAQPEVSHIRSLSDTIKRLNMNMNEDDPAHYRIPDSDEEASQFLFLYELSLGYGMDLTDQINVDRSSTRVSAFVPFATTTMLLDLDDRIQTWFAETAPELKSPVTGQTHVYTMISARDVPSMLQGTSLALVFISFVIFLVLRNLKLGLVSLVPNLVPAIMGFGLWGYMVGNVSLAVSIVVAMTLGIVVDDTVHFILKYANARKRGKSAEDSVRYAFKSVGMALTVTSLGLVIGFAILGQSGFAVNRDMARLTAVTLAFALFVDFLFLPPLLIFLDRIKQMKTPAHTASLAVLLSLGLVAATLLPAVSARADEDQSNPRGIEIATEVDNRDKGWGDVSVEGEMVLKNKAGNESVRKFRSTILEAGDAAVGDMSIITFSQPRDVRGTSLLTHSKIEPDDDSQWIFLPAVKRVKRISSSNRTGKFVSSEFSYEDLGSEEVADNHHIWLEDAPCAHDTSLTCAAVESRPKNKKSGYSRRISFIDLEEYRVHQIDFYNRRGDLEKTLKFADYQHYLDAYWRAHKMTMINSQTGKSTTLSWGEYSFANGLGERDFTPQGLAKASR
;
A
#
# COMPACT_ATOMS: atom_id res chain seq x y z
N MET A 1 -2.45 -37.60 85.24
CA MET A 1 -2.08 -38.60 84.21
C MET A 1 -2.65 -38.11 82.89
N ALA A 2 -1.97 -38.14 81.74
CA ALA A 2 -0.52 -38.22 81.50
C ALA A 2 -0.21 -37.38 80.23
N LYS A 3 1.05 -36.93 80.08
CA LYS A 3 1.53 -36.12 78.95
C LYS A 3 2.64 -36.92 78.23
N VAL A 4 3.25 -36.35 77.17
CA VAL A 4 4.40 -36.88 76.38
C VAL A 4 4.00 -37.85 75.24
N PRO A 5 4.64 -37.83 74.04
CA PRO A 5 5.59 -36.86 73.48
C PRO A 5 5.11 -36.12 72.21
N SER A 6 5.76 -35.01 71.90
CA SER A 6 5.87 -34.45 70.54
C SER A 6 6.95 -35.18 69.73
N MET A 7 6.74 -35.42 68.44
CA MET A 7 7.81 -35.84 67.51
C MET A 7 8.14 -34.71 66.54
N SER A 8 9.34 -34.15 66.67
CA SER A 8 9.90 -33.16 65.75
C SER A 8 10.77 -33.85 64.69
N SER A 9 10.50 -33.62 63.41
CA SER A 9 11.39 -34.04 62.32
C SER A 9 11.76 -32.85 61.43
N THR A 10 13.00 -32.38 61.60
CA THR A 10 13.81 -31.68 60.59
C THR A 10 13.10 -30.64 59.70
N HIS A 11 13.13 -29.37 60.12
CA HIS A 11 13.05 -28.26 59.16
C HIS A 11 14.24 -28.33 58.19
N THR A 12 14.05 -28.95 57.03
CA THR A 12 14.88 -28.64 55.85
C THR A 12 14.57 -27.20 55.44
N THR A 13 15.60 -26.46 55.07
CA THR A 13 15.48 -25.03 54.78
C THR A 13 14.67 -24.78 53.51
N SER A 14 13.38 -24.48 53.69
CA SER A 14 12.56 -23.83 52.65
C SER A 14 13.31 -22.62 52.11
N SER A 15 13.56 -22.59 50.80
CA SER A 15 14.16 -21.42 50.18
C SER A 15 13.20 -20.24 50.30
N LYS A 16 13.67 -19.05 50.71
CA LYS A 16 12.84 -17.84 50.88
C LYS A 16 11.92 -17.51 49.69
N THR A 17 12.24 -17.99 48.48
CA THR A 17 11.44 -17.88 47.27
C THR A 17 10.20 -18.79 47.22
N ALA A 18 10.21 -19.97 47.84
CA ALA A 18 9.03 -20.83 47.96
C ALA A 18 8.03 -20.20 48.95
N ASP A 19 8.55 -19.86 50.14
CA ASP A 19 7.89 -19.05 51.17
C ASP A 19 7.28 -17.73 50.68
N TRP A 20 7.73 -17.20 49.54
CA TRP A 20 7.17 -16.01 48.90
C TRP A 20 6.05 -16.37 47.90
N LEU A 21 6.29 -17.34 47.01
CA LEU A 21 5.28 -17.81 46.06
C LEU A 21 4.02 -18.34 46.75
N ASP A 22 4.18 -19.09 47.83
CA ASP A 22 3.05 -19.58 48.63
C ASP A 22 2.26 -18.39 49.21
N LYS A 23 2.94 -17.41 49.83
CA LYS A 23 2.29 -16.20 50.37
C LYS A 23 1.63 -15.32 49.30
N THR A 24 2.15 -15.29 48.07
CA THR A 24 1.52 -14.61 46.93
C THR A 24 0.26 -15.35 46.47
N ALA A 25 0.32 -16.68 46.35
CA ALA A 25 -0.84 -17.52 45.99
C ALA A 25 -1.94 -17.44 47.05
N ASP A 26 -1.56 -17.46 48.34
CA ASP A 26 -2.43 -17.22 49.49
C ASP A 26 -3.16 -15.89 49.34
N TRP A 27 -2.41 -14.79 49.21
CA TRP A 27 -2.98 -13.44 49.12
C TRP A 27 -3.95 -13.28 47.94
N ILE A 28 -3.61 -13.81 46.75
CA ILE A 28 -4.47 -13.76 45.56
C ILE A 28 -5.78 -14.53 45.78
N VAL A 29 -5.72 -15.74 46.33
CA VAL A 29 -6.92 -16.58 46.52
C VAL A 29 -7.82 -16.04 47.63
N ASP A 30 -7.23 -15.46 48.68
CA ASP A 30 -7.96 -14.90 49.81
C ASP A 30 -8.64 -13.57 49.42
N HIS A 31 -7.98 -12.74 48.58
CA HIS A 31 -8.51 -11.47 48.07
C HIS A 31 -9.15 -11.56 46.67
N ARG A 32 -9.49 -12.77 46.20
CA ARG A 32 -9.90 -13.07 44.81
C ARG A 32 -11.01 -12.21 44.19
N ILE A 33 -11.86 -11.59 44.99
CA ILE A 33 -12.89 -10.64 44.52
C ILE A 33 -12.22 -9.31 44.12
N LEU A 34 -11.33 -8.79 44.97
CA LEU A 34 -10.59 -7.55 44.73
C LEU A 34 -9.67 -7.70 43.52
N THR A 35 -8.92 -8.81 43.42
CA THR A 35 -8.00 -9.05 42.29
C THR A 35 -8.74 -9.16 40.96
N ALA A 36 -9.87 -9.88 40.92
CA ALA A 36 -10.69 -9.97 39.72
C ALA A 36 -11.26 -8.60 39.30
N ILE A 37 -11.76 -7.81 40.26
CA ILE A 37 -12.30 -6.47 39.97
C ILE A 37 -11.21 -5.52 39.48
N THR A 38 -10.03 -5.48 40.11
CA THR A 38 -8.95 -4.58 39.67
C THR A 38 -8.38 -4.99 38.32
N THR A 39 -8.19 -6.29 38.05
CA THR A 39 -7.76 -6.78 36.73
C THR A 39 -8.79 -6.46 35.64
N LEU A 40 -10.09 -6.63 35.90
CA LEU A 40 -11.13 -6.28 34.92
C LEU A 40 -11.27 -4.75 34.73
N ALA A 41 -11.09 -3.95 35.78
CA ALA A 41 -11.10 -2.48 35.67
C ALA A 41 -9.90 -1.96 34.86
N LEU A 42 -8.69 -2.48 35.10
CA LEU A 42 -7.50 -2.16 34.31
C LEU A 42 -7.65 -2.60 32.85
N ALA A 43 -8.23 -3.78 32.61
CA ALA A 43 -8.54 -4.25 31.27
C ALA A 43 -9.55 -3.32 30.56
N PHE A 44 -10.59 -2.84 31.26
CA PHE A 44 -11.57 -1.91 30.70
C PHE A 44 -10.96 -0.57 30.29
N VAL A 45 -9.95 -0.07 31.00
CA VAL A 45 -9.17 1.11 30.58
C VAL A 45 -8.45 0.86 29.24
N VAL A 46 -7.89 -0.34 29.02
CA VAL A 46 -7.31 -0.70 27.72
C VAL A 46 -8.40 -0.87 26.66
N TYR A 47 -9.53 -1.51 26.99
CA TYR A 47 -10.65 -1.72 26.07
C TYR A 47 -11.30 -0.41 25.60
N ALA A 48 -11.20 0.67 26.38
CA ALA A 48 -11.64 2.01 25.96
C ALA A 48 -10.88 2.58 24.75
N GLY A 49 -9.77 1.96 24.33
CA GLY A 49 -9.10 2.25 23.05
C GLY A 49 -9.79 1.63 21.83
N ILE A 50 -10.52 0.52 22.00
CA ILE A 50 -11.12 -0.26 20.88
C ILE A 50 -11.98 0.60 19.92
N PRO A 51 -12.80 1.58 20.37
CA PRO A 51 -13.58 2.43 19.48
C PRO A 51 -12.78 3.36 18.55
N ASN A 52 -11.47 3.52 18.78
CA ASN A 52 -10.59 4.30 17.90
C ASN A 52 -9.96 3.46 16.76
N LEU A 53 -10.19 2.14 16.75
CA LEU A 53 -9.63 1.26 15.72
C LEU A 53 -10.22 1.58 14.35
N ARG A 54 -9.34 1.73 13.37
CA ARG A 54 -9.66 1.82 11.94
C ARG A 54 -9.06 0.61 11.23
N LEU A 55 -9.55 0.32 10.03
CA LEU A 55 -8.82 -0.53 9.09
C LEU A 55 -7.89 0.37 8.24
N ASP A 56 -6.87 -0.22 7.64
CA ASP A 56 -6.07 0.33 6.54
C ASP A 56 -5.71 -0.84 5.62
N THR A 57 -5.92 -0.62 4.33
CA THR A 57 -5.85 -1.64 3.28
C THR A 57 -4.82 -1.30 2.19
N ASP A 58 -4.13 -0.16 2.30
CA ASP A 58 -3.05 0.19 1.38
C ASP A 58 -1.80 -0.65 1.66
N GLY A 59 -1.18 -1.19 0.61
CA GLY A 59 0.14 -1.81 0.71
C GLY A 59 1.24 -0.84 1.17
N ARG A 60 1.05 0.48 1.05
CA ARG A 60 1.99 1.51 1.53
C ARG A 60 2.13 1.53 3.05
N VAL A 61 1.21 0.94 3.82
CA VAL A 61 1.33 0.79 5.29
C VAL A 61 2.59 0.01 5.72
N PHE A 62 3.19 -0.78 4.82
CA PHE A 62 4.48 -1.46 5.04
C PHE A 62 5.70 -0.52 4.96
N MET A 63 5.54 0.71 4.46
CA MET A 63 6.55 1.74 4.36
C MET A 63 6.43 2.68 5.56
N ALA A 64 7.55 3.03 6.21
CA ALA A 64 7.56 4.00 7.30
C ALA A 64 7.74 5.43 6.75
N ASP A 65 7.09 6.42 7.36
CA ASP A 65 7.19 7.83 6.94
C ASP A 65 8.61 8.42 7.06
N ASP A 66 9.45 7.81 7.90
CA ASP A 66 10.86 8.12 8.09
C ASP A 66 11.82 7.25 7.23
N ASN A 67 11.30 6.41 6.32
CA ASN A 67 12.12 5.66 5.38
C ASN A 67 12.65 6.58 4.26
N PRO A 68 13.97 6.75 4.08
CA PRO A 68 14.52 7.60 3.01
C PRO A 68 14.06 7.17 1.60
N ASP A 69 13.88 5.87 1.35
CA ASP A 69 13.45 5.41 0.02
C ASP A 69 11.99 5.83 -0.25
N LYS A 70 11.13 5.84 0.79
CA LYS A 70 9.76 6.37 0.72
C LYS A 70 9.77 7.88 0.51
N MET A 71 10.67 8.62 1.17
CA MET A 71 10.79 10.06 0.98
C MET A 71 11.19 10.45 -0.45
N VAL A 72 12.02 9.64 -1.12
CA VAL A 72 12.36 9.82 -2.55
C VAL A 72 11.17 9.49 -3.44
N LEU A 73 10.38 8.45 -3.12
CA LEU A 73 9.12 8.15 -3.82
C LEU A 73 8.08 9.28 -3.66
N ASP A 74 7.87 9.76 -2.44
CA ASP A 74 6.93 10.85 -2.13
C ASP A 74 7.31 12.14 -2.87
N ALA A 75 8.61 12.42 -3.05
CA ALA A 75 9.10 13.56 -3.82
C ALA A 75 8.89 13.38 -5.33
N PHE A 76 9.19 12.19 -5.86
CA PHE A 76 8.97 11.83 -7.26
C PHE A 76 7.49 11.90 -7.65
N GLU A 77 6.58 11.41 -6.79
CA GLU A 77 5.12 11.51 -7.00
C GLU A 77 4.58 12.95 -6.88
N GLN A 78 5.33 13.87 -6.27
CA GLN A 78 5.03 15.31 -6.30
C GLN A 78 5.54 16.01 -7.58
N GLU A 79 6.55 15.43 -8.23
CA GLU A 79 7.14 15.92 -9.47
C GLU A 79 6.33 15.47 -10.70
N PHE A 80 6.16 14.15 -10.90
CA PHE A 80 5.51 13.53 -12.06
C PHE A 80 4.10 12.99 -11.78
N ALA A 81 3.46 13.49 -10.72
CA ALA A 81 2.19 12.98 -10.19
C ALA A 81 2.25 11.50 -9.72
N LYS A 82 1.16 11.06 -9.08
CA LYS A 82 0.95 9.67 -8.65
C LYS A 82 -0.01 8.99 -9.62
N ASP A 83 0.36 7.80 -10.09
CA ASP A 83 -0.48 6.93 -10.93
C ASP A 83 -0.97 5.72 -10.12
N ASP A 84 -2.14 5.83 -9.48
CA ASP A 84 -2.89 4.65 -9.02
C ASP A 84 -3.64 4.05 -10.23
N ASN A 85 -3.66 2.72 -10.41
CA ASN A 85 -4.26 2.12 -11.61
C ASN A 85 -5.09 0.85 -11.40
N LEU A 86 -6.00 0.63 -12.36
CA LEU A 86 -6.70 -0.62 -12.61
C LEU A 86 -6.39 -1.02 -14.06
N ALA A 87 -5.65 -2.10 -14.23
CA ALA A 87 -5.25 -2.63 -15.52
C ALA A 87 -6.13 -3.83 -15.88
N ILE A 88 -6.91 -3.72 -16.94
CA ILE A 88 -7.83 -4.76 -17.41
C ILE A 88 -7.20 -5.41 -18.64
N LEU A 89 -6.67 -6.62 -18.45
CA LEU A 89 -6.16 -7.46 -19.52
C LEU A 89 -7.33 -8.05 -20.32
N VAL A 90 -7.28 -7.91 -21.63
CA VAL A 90 -8.30 -8.36 -22.60
C VAL A 90 -7.66 -9.39 -23.52
N MET A 91 -8.16 -10.63 -23.49
CA MET A 91 -7.65 -11.76 -24.27
C MET A 91 -8.78 -12.46 -25.04
N PRO A 92 -8.89 -12.28 -26.36
CA PRO A 92 -9.75 -13.09 -27.21
C PRO A 92 -9.31 -14.56 -27.21
N LYS A 93 -10.27 -15.49 -27.13
CA LYS A 93 -9.99 -16.94 -27.02
C LYS A 93 -9.51 -17.59 -28.33
N ASP A 94 -9.56 -16.85 -29.43
CA ASP A 94 -8.95 -17.18 -30.73
C ASP A 94 -7.58 -16.51 -30.94
N GLY A 95 -7.19 -15.56 -30.08
CA GLY A 95 -5.92 -14.84 -30.14
C GLY A 95 -5.89 -13.66 -31.11
N GLU A 96 -7.04 -13.12 -31.54
CA GLU A 96 -7.10 -11.98 -32.48
C GLU A 96 -7.70 -10.73 -31.83
N VAL A 97 -6.84 -9.82 -31.35
CA VAL A 97 -7.27 -8.52 -30.77
C VAL A 97 -7.91 -7.62 -31.84
N PHE A 98 -7.37 -7.62 -33.06
CA PHE A 98 -7.82 -6.73 -34.13
C PHE A 98 -8.92 -7.36 -34.99
N THR A 99 -10.04 -7.70 -34.36
CA THR A 99 -11.32 -7.93 -35.05
C THR A 99 -12.30 -6.82 -34.72
N PRO A 100 -13.26 -6.47 -35.61
CA PRO A 100 -14.27 -5.48 -35.31
C PRO A 100 -15.06 -5.76 -34.02
N ALA A 101 -15.37 -7.03 -33.74
CA ALA A 101 -16.09 -7.40 -32.52
C ALA A 101 -15.25 -7.20 -31.25
N THR A 102 -13.95 -7.50 -31.29
CA THR A 102 -13.05 -7.26 -30.16
C THR A 102 -12.77 -5.77 -29.95
N LEU A 103 -12.50 -5.02 -31.02
CA LEU A 103 -12.27 -3.58 -30.94
C LEU A 103 -13.52 -2.82 -30.47
N GLN A 104 -14.72 -3.21 -30.91
CA GLN A 104 -15.98 -2.68 -30.40
C GLN A 104 -16.14 -2.94 -28.90
N ALA A 105 -15.82 -4.15 -28.42
CA ALA A 105 -15.88 -4.49 -27.00
C ALA A 105 -14.88 -3.68 -26.16
N ILE A 106 -13.66 -3.46 -26.66
CA ILE A 106 -12.64 -2.62 -26.02
C ILE A 106 -13.08 -1.15 -25.99
N GLY A 107 -13.60 -0.62 -27.10
CA GLY A 107 -14.07 0.76 -27.19
C GLY A 107 -15.25 1.04 -26.26
N ALA A 108 -16.25 0.14 -26.24
CA ALA A 108 -17.39 0.24 -25.33
C ALA A 108 -16.96 0.19 -23.86
N LEU A 109 -16.11 -0.77 -23.49
CA LEU A 109 -15.58 -0.87 -22.12
C LEU A 109 -14.73 0.36 -21.76
N THR A 110 -13.96 0.90 -22.70
CA THR A 110 -13.17 2.13 -22.51
C THR A 110 -14.05 3.33 -22.15
N GLU A 111 -15.19 3.51 -22.82
CA GLU A 111 -16.13 4.60 -22.50
C GLU A 111 -16.91 4.35 -21.20
N ASP A 112 -17.32 3.11 -20.91
CA ASP A 112 -17.99 2.80 -19.64
C ASP A 112 -17.07 3.05 -18.43
N LEU A 113 -15.79 2.69 -18.53
CA LEU A 113 -14.79 2.88 -17.48
C LEU A 113 -14.50 4.35 -17.15
N TRP A 114 -14.74 5.30 -18.06
CA TRP A 114 -14.60 6.74 -17.79
C TRP A 114 -15.58 7.26 -16.72
N ASN A 115 -16.62 6.50 -16.38
CA ASN A 115 -17.63 6.88 -15.39
C ASN A 115 -17.26 6.45 -13.95
N LEU A 116 -16.22 5.62 -13.78
CA LEU A 116 -15.78 5.16 -12.46
C LEU A 116 -15.31 6.34 -11.56
N PRO A 117 -15.40 6.21 -10.24
CA PRO A 117 -14.90 7.22 -9.30
C PRO A 117 -13.40 7.48 -9.49
N TYR A 118 -13.01 8.75 -9.34
CA TYR A 118 -11.62 9.24 -9.32
C TYR A 118 -10.81 9.05 -10.63
N VAL A 119 -11.42 8.69 -11.76
CA VAL A 119 -10.67 8.49 -13.03
C VAL A 119 -10.04 9.79 -13.54
N ARG A 120 -8.74 9.74 -13.82
CA ARG A 120 -7.95 10.75 -14.54
C ARG A 120 -7.94 10.47 -16.05
N LEU A 121 -7.72 9.22 -16.42
CA LEU A 121 -7.47 8.77 -17.79
C LEU A 121 -7.88 7.31 -17.95
N VAL A 122 -8.54 6.97 -19.06
CA VAL A 122 -8.63 5.59 -19.56
C VAL A 122 -7.88 5.52 -20.89
N ASN A 123 -6.82 4.71 -20.93
CA ASN A 123 -6.02 4.46 -22.12
C ASN A 123 -6.19 2.99 -22.56
N SER A 124 -6.30 2.75 -23.86
CA SER A 124 -6.50 1.43 -24.46
C SER A 124 -6.05 1.43 -25.92
N ILE A 125 -5.94 0.26 -26.55
CA ILE A 125 -5.51 0.20 -27.96
C ILE A 125 -6.44 0.95 -28.94
N THR A 126 -7.70 1.20 -28.56
CA THR A 126 -8.61 2.05 -29.37
C THR A 126 -8.39 3.56 -29.14
N ARG A 127 -7.95 3.96 -27.94
CA ARG A 127 -7.73 5.37 -27.51
C ARG A 127 -6.26 5.81 -27.52
N PHE A 128 -5.34 4.93 -27.89
CA PHE A 128 -3.93 5.28 -28.06
C PHE A 128 -3.78 6.38 -29.12
N GLN A 129 -3.09 7.47 -28.77
CA GLN A 129 -2.90 8.61 -29.67
C GLN A 129 -1.86 8.26 -30.74
N ASN A 130 -2.34 7.96 -31.94
CA ASN A 130 -1.49 7.67 -33.10
C ASN A 130 -1.05 8.98 -33.76
N THR A 131 0.26 9.14 -33.97
CA THR A 131 0.84 10.30 -34.67
C THR A 131 1.41 9.88 -36.03
N TYR A 132 1.02 10.59 -37.09
CA TYR A 132 1.45 10.32 -38.48
C TYR A 132 1.42 11.59 -39.35
N ALA A 133 1.99 11.50 -40.55
CA ALA A 133 2.03 12.57 -41.54
C ALA A 133 0.95 12.41 -42.62
N ASP A 134 0.06 13.39 -42.77
CA ASP A 134 -0.80 13.54 -43.95
C ASP A 134 -0.24 14.65 -44.85
N GLY A 135 0.77 14.27 -45.65
CA GLY A 135 1.54 15.18 -46.49
C GLY A 135 2.21 16.28 -45.66
N ASP A 136 1.68 17.50 -45.75
CA ASP A 136 2.19 18.65 -45.00
C ASP A 136 1.50 18.87 -43.64
N MET A 137 0.67 17.95 -43.15
CA MET A 137 0.05 17.99 -41.82
C MET A 137 0.61 16.90 -40.91
N MET A 138 0.75 17.19 -39.61
CA MET A 138 0.86 16.15 -38.58
C MET A 138 -0.56 15.88 -38.08
N VAL A 139 -0.98 14.63 -38.12
CA VAL A 139 -2.26 14.18 -37.55
C VAL A 139 -1.98 13.49 -36.21
N VAL A 140 -2.84 13.76 -35.24
CA VAL A 140 -2.89 13.10 -33.93
C VAL A 140 -4.34 12.71 -33.69
N GLU A 141 -4.62 11.42 -33.60
CA GLU A 141 -5.97 10.88 -33.42
C GLU A 141 -5.97 9.54 -32.67
N ASP A 142 -7.14 9.12 -32.18
CA ASP A 142 -7.36 7.78 -31.61
C ASP A 142 -7.07 6.70 -32.67
N LEU A 143 -6.17 5.74 -32.36
CA LEU A 143 -5.75 4.66 -33.28
C LEU A 143 -6.93 3.87 -33.89
N VAL A 144 -8.09 3.85 -33.23
CA VAL A 144 -9.35 3.36 -33.79
C VAL A 144 -10.43 4.43 -33.61
N ALA A 145 -10.47 5.41 -34.52
CA ALA A 145 -11.30 6.62 -34.43
C ALA A 145 -12.82 6.38 -34.25
N ASP A 146 -13.37 5.27 -34.73
CA ASP A 146 -14.71 4.77 -34.33
C ASP A 146 -14.68 3.24 -34.14
N PRO A 147 -14.58 2.75 -32.89
CA PRO A 147 -14.61 1.32 -32.59
C PRO A 147 -15.95 0.63 -32.89
N PHE A 148 -17.04 1.39 -33.04
CA PHE A 148 -18.39 0.87 -33.31
C PHE A 148 -18.69 0.69 -34.81
N SER A 149 -17.89 1.32 -35.69
CA SER A 149 -18.03 1.20 -37.15
C SER A 149 -16.80 0.61 -37.86
N VAL A 150 -15.79 0.15 -37.12
CA VAL A 150 -14.52 -0.31 -37.70
C VAL A 150 -14.68 -1.53 -38.62
N THR A 151 -14.10 -1.47 -39.81
CA THR A 151 -14.07 -2.61 -40.76
C THR A 151 -12.90 -3.55 -40.50
N GLN A 152 -12.95 -4.77 -41.04
CA GLN A 152 -11.85 -5.75 -40.93
C GLN A 152 -10.53 -5.26 -41.56
N GLU A 153 -10.62 -4.39 -42.59
CA GLU A 153 -9.46 -3.78 -43.25
C GLU A 153 -8.83 -2.69 -42.38
N GLN A 154 -9.64 -1.83 -41.77
CA GLN A 154 -9.17 -0.84 -40.78
C GLN A 154 -8.59 -1.52 -39.54
N ALA A 155 -9.20 -2.61 -39.06
CA ALA A 155 -8.68 -3.37 -37.94
C ALA A 155 -7.30 -3.99 -38.25
N ALA A 156 -7.09 -4.51 -39.47
CA ALA A 156 -5.78 -4.99 -39.90
C ALA A 156 -4.74 -3.85 -40.00
N ALA A 157 -5.11 -2.69 -40.55
CA ALA A 157 -4.23 -1.53 -40.59
C ALA A 157 -3.86 -1.01 -39.19
N ALA A 158 -4.79 -1.07 -38.23
CA ALA A 158 -4.52 -0.75 -36.83
C ALA A 158 -3.59 -1.80 -36.17
N LYS A 159 -3.68 -3.09 -36.55
CA LYS A 159 -2.74 -4.14 -36.10
C LYS A 159 -1.31 -3.84 -36.54
N ASP A 160 -1.13 -3.57 -37.83
CA ASP A 160 0.18 -3.27 -38.41
C ASP A 160 0.75 -1.96 -37.84
N THR A 161 -0.09 -0.95 -37.63
CA THR A 161 0.30 0.32 -37.00
C THR A 161 0.71 0.12 -35.54
N ALA A 162 -0.06 -0.64 -34.75
CA ALA A 162 0.25 -0.91 -33.34
C ALA A 162 1.58 -1.66 -33.15
N LEU A 163 1.88 -2.61 -34.06
CA LEU A 163 3.13 -3.39 -34.02
C LEU A 163 4.36 -2.61 -34.53
N ASP A 164 4.19 -1.39 -35.04
CA ASP A 164 5.27 -0.40 -35.28
C ASP A 164 5.49 0.55 -34.08
N ARG A 165 4.58 0.56 -33.09
CA ARG A 165 4.64 1.47 -31.93
C ARG A 165 5.43 0.84 -30.76
N THR A 166 6.74 1.13 -30.72
CA THR A 166 7.64 0.76 -29.61
C THR A 166 7.13 1.29 -28.25
N GLU A 167 6.34 2.37 -28.29
CA GLU A 167 5.73 3.07 -27.17
C GLU A 167 4.64 2.25 -26.44
N ILE A 168 4.09 1.21 -27.06
CA ILE A 168 2.97 0.40 -26.50
C ILE A 168 3.21 -1.12 -26.48
N ILE A 169 4.20 -1.62 -27.22
CA ILE A 169 4.57 -3.04 -27.21
C ILE A 169 5.19 -3.37 -25.85
N GLY A 170 4.60 -4.35 -25.16
CA GLY A 170 4.95 -4.72 -23.79
C GLY A 170 4.25 -3.89 -22.70
N SER A 171 3.29 -3.00 -23.05
CA SER A 171 2.51 -2.23 -22.07
C SER A 171 0.99 -2.19 -22.36
N LEU A 172 0.55 -1.77 -23.55
CA LEU A 172 -0.86 -1.90 -23.98
C LEU A 172 -1.11 -3.09 -24.90
N ILE A 173 -0.08 -3.64 -25.55
CA ILE A 173 -0.21 -4.80 -26.45
C ILE A 173 1.03 -5.71 -26.41
N ASN A 174 0.85 -7.01 -26.64
CA ASN A 174 1.93 -7.99 -26.71
C ASN A 174 2.49 -8.14 -28.14
N GLU A 175 3.68 -8.75 -28.29
CA GLU A 175 4.43 -8.83 -29.56
C GLU A 175 3.69 -9.55 -30.71
N ASP A 176 2.75 -10.45 -30.40
CA ASP A 176 1.95 -11.17 -31.39
C ASP A 176 0.53 -10.58 -31.59
N ALA A 177 0.19 -9.52 -30.86
CA ALA A 177 -1.12 -8.87 -30.82
C ALA A 177 -2.29 -9.82 -30.48
N SER A 178 -2.05 -10.84 -29.64
CA SER A 178 -3.08 -11.74 -29.09
C SER A 178 -3.68 -11.28 -27.76
N ALA A 179 -3.06 -10.31 -27.07
CA ALA A 179 -3.55 -9.73 -25.82
C ALA A 179 -3.30 -8.22 -25.74
N THR A 180 -4.24 -7.49 -25.13
CA THR A 180 -4.14 -6.03 -24.93
C THR A 180 -4.63 -5.61 -23.55
N ALA A 181 -4.26 -4.42 -23.07
CA ALA A 181 -4.76 -3.85 -21.82
C ALA A 181 -5.56 -2.57 -22.03
N ILE A 182 -6.57 -2.40 -21.18
CA ILE A 182 -7.15 -1.10 -20.85
C ILE A 182 -6.55 -0.66 -19.51
N SER A 183 -5.87 0.47 -19.49
CA SER A 183 -5.27 1.06 -18.29
C SER A 183 -6.12 2.24 -17.82
N VAL A 184 -6.80 2.07 -16.69
CA VAL A 184 -7.51 3.14 -15.99
C VAL A 184 -6.58 3.73 -14.94
N ILE A 185 -6.28 5.02 -15.04
CA ILE A 185 -5.48 5.77 -14.05
C ILE A 185 -6.42 6.62 -13.20
N PHE A 186 -6.24 6.56 -11.88
CA PHE A 186 -7.03 7.29 -10.89
C PHE A 186 -6.21 8.40 -10.24
N ARG A 187 -6.92 9.41 -9.71
CA ARG A 187 -6.39 10.44 -8.82
C ARG A 187 -7.13 10.34 -7.48
N LEU A 188 -6.69 9.39 -6.65
CA LEU A 188 -7.25 9.18 -5.32
C LEU A 188 -6.94 10.37 -4.39
N PRO A 189 -7.92 10.91 -3.64
CA PRO A 189 -7.68 11.89 -2.58
C PRO A 189 -6.75 11.37 -1.49
N GLY A 190 -6.85 10.08 -1.14
CA GLY A 190 -6.07 9.45 -0.07
C GLY A 190 -6.50 9.87 1.34
N GLU A 191 -7.73 10.35 1.53
CA GLU A 191 -8.27 10.71 2.84
C GLU A 191 -8.85 9.49 3.57
N ASP A 192 -9.48 8.57 2.84
CA ASP A 192 -9.99 7.29 3.34
C ASP A 192 -9.94 6.20 2.27
N LEU A 193 -8.75 5.65 2.03
CA LEU A 193 -8.54 4.54 1.08
C LEU A 193 -9.39 3.28 1.39
N VAL A 194 -9.94 3.17 2.60
CA VAL A 194 -10.85 2.10 3.03
C VAL A 194 -12.26 2.26 2.42
N THR A 195 -12.62 3.46 1.95
CA THR A 195 -13.86 3.68 1.19
C THR A 195 -13.60 4.05 -0.27
N GLU A 196 -12.53 4.81 -0.57
CA GLU A 196 -12.15 5.19 -1.94
C GLU A 196 -11.92 3.96 -2.85
N ILE A 197 -11.05 3.02 -2.45
CA ILE A 197 -10.69 1.86 -3.28
C ILE A 197 -11.87 0.88 -3.44
N PRO A 198 -12.62 0.52 -2.38
CA PRO A 198 -13.83 -0.30 -2.55
C PRO A 198 -14.94 0.37 -3.36
N SER A 199 -15.01 1.70 -3.44
CA SER A 199 -16.00 2.39 -4.28
C SER A 199 -15.74 2.17 -5.78
N ILE A 200 -14.48 2.23 -6.21
CA ILE A 200 -14.07 1.92 -7.59
C ILE A 200 -14.51 0.51 -7.97
N LEU A 201 -14.21 -0.48 -7.13
CA LEU A 201 -14.47 -1.88 -7.46
C LEU A 201 -15.93 -2.29 -7.26
N ALA A 202 -16.69 -1.59 -6.41
CA ALA A 202 -18.13 -1.74 -6.33
C ALA A 202 -18.86 -1.31 -7.63
N GLU A 203 -18.28 -0.40 -8.41
CA GLU A 203 -18.76 -0.02 -9.75
C GLU A 203 -18.11 -0.87 -10.86
N ALA A 204 -16.81 -1.19 -10.75
CA ALA A 204 -16.05 -1.91 -11.79
C ALA A 204 -16.27 -3.43 -11.82
N ASP A 205 -16.40 -4.12 -10.68
CA ASP A 205 -16.60 -5.58 -10.67
C ASP A 205 -17.94 -5.99 -11.34
N PRO A 206 -19.08 -5.30 -11.11
CA PRO A 206 -20.32 -5.56 -11.85
C PRO A 206 -20.22 -5.27 -13.35
N LEU A 207 -19.50 -4.22 -13.74
CA LEU A 207 -19.27 -3.85 -15.14
C LEU A 207 -18.45 -4.93 -15.85
N LEU A 208 -17.34 -5.37 -15.27
CA LEU A 208 -16.54 -6.46 -15.82
C LEU A 208 -17.34 -7.78 -15.85
N ALA A 209 -18.23 -8.02 -14.89
CA ALA A 209 -19.12 -9.17 -14.89
C ALA A 209 -20.15 -9.16 -16.04
N SER A 210 -20.68 -7.99 -16.46
CA SER A 210 -21.54 -7.91 -17.65
C SER A 210 -20.75 -8.12 -18.94
N TYR A 211 -19.59 -7.47 -19.10
CA TYR A 211 -18.74 -7.68 -20.29
C TYR A 211 -18.29 -9.14 -20.47
N ARG A 212 -17.99 -9.85 -19.37
CA ARG A 212 -17.71 -11.31 -19.38
C ARG A 212 -18.92 -12.16 -19.80
N ALA A 213 -20.14 -11.67 -19.61
CA ALA A 213 -21.37 -12.38 -19.98
C ALA A 213 -21.80 -12.08 -21.42
N ASP A 214 -21.64 -10.84 -21.88
CA ASP A 214 -22.02 -10.37 -23.22
C ASP A 214 -20.98 -10.76 -24.29
N TYR A 215 -19.69 -10.82 -23.92
CA TYR A 215 -18.59 -11.22 -24.81
C TYR A 215 -17.87 -12.49 -24.30
N PRO A 216 -18.54 -13.65 -24.18
CA PRO A 216 -17.96 -14.86 -23.57
C PRO A 216 -16.76 -15.46 -24.33
N GLN A 217 -16.52 -15.02 -25.57
CA GLN A 217 -15.32 -15.33 -26.35
C GLN A 217 -14.08 -14.50 -25.97
N ILE A 218 -14.21 -13.52 -25.09
CA ILE A 218 -13.12 -12.66 -24.59
C ILE A 218 -12.97 -12.88 -23.08
N ASP A 219 -11.75 -13.06 -22.59
CA ASP A 219 -11.44 -13.04 -21.15
C ASP A 219 -10.97 -11.63 -20.74
N PHE A 220 -11.69 -11.01 -19.79
CA PHE A 220 -11.34 -9.74 -19.17
C PHE A 220 -10.83 -10.00 -17.75
N LEU A 221 -9.59 -9.65 -17.42
CA LEU A 221 -8.96 -9.92 -16.11
C LEU A 221 -8.41 -8.63 -15.48
N ALA A 222 -8.83 -8.32 -14.25
CA ALA A 222 -8.45 -7.08 -13.55
C ALA A 222 -7.21 -7.23 -12.65
N SER A 223 -6.27 -6.31 -12.80
CA SER A 223 -5.03 -6.17 -12.03
C SER A 223 -4.68 -4.69 -11.85
N GLY A 224 -3.43 -4.33 -11.55
CA GLY A 224 -3.01 -2.97 -11.17
C GLY A 224 -3.13 -2.70 -9.67
N SER A 225 -2.67 -1.52 -9.22
CA SER A 225 -2.51 -1.20 -7.80
C SER A 225 -3.83 -1.22 -7.02
N VAL A 226 -4.93 -0.74 -7.62
CA VAL A 226 -6.27 -0.70 -7.01
C VAL A 226 -6.77 -2.12 -6.72
N ALA A 227 -6.64 -3.04 -7.67
CA ALA A 227 -7.05 -4.44 -7.52
C ALA A 227 -6.17 -5.23 -6.53
N VAL A 228 -4.88 -4.87 -6.41
CA VAL A 228 -3.95 -5.44 -5.43
C VAL A 228 -4.28 -4.96 -4.01
N SER A 229 -4.55 -3.67 -3.81
CA SER A 229 -5.00 -3.12 -2.52
C SER A 229 -6.32 -3.75 -2.05
N GLN A 230 -7.28 -3.98 -2.95
CA GLN A 230 -8.50 -4.72 -2.59
C GLN A 230 -8.25 -6.19 -2.25
N ALA A 231 -7.23 -6.83 -2.82
CA ALA A 231 -6.86 -8.20 -2.45
C ALA A 231 -6.36 -8.27 -0.99
N PHE A 232 -5.64 -7.26 -0.50
CA PHE A 232 -5.25 -7.14 0.93
C PHE A 232 -6.49 -7.05 1.85
N ALA A 233 -7.46 -6.19 1.52
CA ALA A 233 -8.72 -6.07 2.24
C ALA A 233 -9.50 -7.40 2.27
N THR A 234 -9.68 -7.99 1.08
CA THR A 234 -10.41 -9.24 0.87
C THR A 234 -9.77 -10.43 1.59
N ALA A 235 -8.43 -10.49 1.64
CA ALA A 235 -7.72 -11.53 2.37
C ALA A 235 -7.93 -11.42 3.88
N SER A 236 -7.84 -10.20 4.42
CA SER A 236 -8.09 -9.92 5.84
C SER A 236 -9.51 -10.33 6.26
N GLN A 237 -10.51 -10.03 5.43
CA GLN A 237 -11.89 -10.45 5.65
C GLN A 237 -12.04 -11.98 5.61
N LYS A 238 -11.53 -12.65 4.55
CA LYS A 238 -11.61 -14.12 4.39
C LYS A 238 -10.92 -14.86 5.54
N ASP A 239 -9.76 -14.40 6.01
CA ASP A 239 -9.06 -14.97 7.17
C ASP A 239 -9.87 -14.77 8.47
N GLY A 240 -10.49 -13.59 8.64
CA GLY A 240 -11.38 -13.29 9.76
C GLY A 240 -12.62 -14.19 9.80
N GLU A 241 -13.32 -14.34 8.67
CA GLU A 241 -14.56 -15.12 8.55
C GLU A 241 -14.32 -16.63 8.64
N THR A 242 -13.22 -17.15 8.11
CA THR A 242 -13.00 -18.61 7.99
C THR A 242 -12.04 -19.17 9.04
N LEU A 243 -10.86 -18.56 9.23
CA LEU A 243 -9.80 -19.12 10.07
C LEU A 243 -10.07 -18.87 11.56
N THR A 244 -10.62 -17.72 11.93
CA THR A 244 -10.92 -17.40 13.33
C THR A 244 -11.95 -18.38 13.93
N PRO A 245 -13.12 -18.63 13.33
CA PRO A 245 -14.05 -19.64 13.84
C PRO A 245 -13.46 -21.06 13.82
N ALA A 246 -12.74 -21.43 12.76
CA ALA A 246 -12.10 -22.75 12.66
C ALA A 246 -11.09 -22.99 13.80
N MET A 247 -10.26 -21.99 14.12
CA MET A 247 -9.28 -22.09 15.20
C MET A 247 -9.97 -22.15 16.58
N LEU A 248 -11.02 -21.35 16.81
CA LEU A 248 -11.80 -21.43 18.06
C LEU A 248 -12.46 -22.79 18.26
N VAL A 249 -13.03 -23.38 17.20
CA VAL A 249 -13.61 -24.74 17.23
C VAL A 249 -12.53 -25.79 17.49
N ALA A 250 -11.40 -25.75 16.78
CA ALA A 250 -10.28 -26.66 17.01
C ALA A 250 -9.76 -26.55 18.46
N MET A 251 -9.64 -25.32 18.99
CA MET A 251 -9.16 -25.08 20.34
C MET A 251 -10.10 -25.63 21.41
N LEU A 252 -11.42 -25.43 21.24
CA LEU A 252 -12.46 -26.01 22.09
C LEU A 252 -12.45 -27.55 22.05
N LEU A 253 -12.23 -28.16 20.87
CA LEU A 253 -12.12 -29.61 20.73
C LEU A 253 -10.88 -30.16 21.45
N ILE A 254 -9.70 -29.57 21.22
CA ILE A 254 -8.43 -29.96 21.85
C ILE A 254 -8.54 -29.90 23.37
N VAL A 255 -8.95 -28.74 23.91
CA VAL A 255 -9.10 -28.54 25.36
C VAL A 255 -10.21 -29.42 25.94
N GLY A 256 -11.33 -29.58 25.22
CA GLY A 256 -12.45 -30.43 25.61
C GLY A 256 -12.05 -31.90 25.75
N ILE A 257 -11.29 -32.44 24.80
CA ILE A 257 -10.76 -33.82 24.81
C ILE A 257 -9.79 -34.03 25.98
N LEU A 258 -8.90 -33.06 26.23
CA LEU A 258 -7.75 -33.22 27.13
C LEU A 258 -8.08 -32.91 28.60
N LEU A 259 -8.81 -31.81 28.87
CA LEU A 259 -9.34 -31.52 30.21
C LEU A 259 -10.56 -32.37 30.57
N ARG A 260 -11.31 -32.87 29.58
CA ARG A 260 -12.61 -33.57 29.75
C ARG A 260 -13.61 -32.74 30.57
N SER A 261 -13.61 -31.42 30.35
CA SER A 261 -14.37 -30.44 31.11
C SER A 261 -14.78 -29.27 30.21
N VAL A 262 -16.08 -29.18 29.89
CA VAL A 262 -16.66 -28.07 29.10
C VAL A 262 -16.44 -26.73 29.80
N THR A 263 -16.60 -26.70 31.14
CA THR A 263 -16.33 -25.50 31.96
C THR A 263 -14.86 -25.08 31.91
N GLY A 264 -13.92 -26.03 31.81
CA GLY A 264 -12.50 -25.73 31.62
C GLY A 264 -12.20 -25.15 30.23
N ALA A 265 -12.84 -25.67 29.18
CA ALA A 265 -12.73 -25.15 27.82
C ALA A 265 -13.32 -23.73 27.70
N LEU A 266 -14.49 -23.48 28.27
CA LEU A 266 -15.13 -22.16 28.29
C LEU A 266 -14.28 -21.13 29.07
N LEU A 267 -13.63 -21.54 30.17
CA LEU A 267 -12.72 -20.67 30.91
C LEU A 267 -11.51 -20.25 30.08
N ILE A 268 -10.88 -21.20 29.37
CA ILE A 268 -9.76 -20.89 28.46
C ILE A 268 -10.22 -19.92 27.36
N LEU A 269 -11.39 -20.16 26.75
CA LEU A 269 -11.95 -19.29 25.71
C LEU A 269 -12.20 -17.86 26.22
N VAL A 270 -12.78 -17.71 27.42
CA VAL A 270 -13.04 -16.38 28.00
C VAL A 270 -11.74 -15.63 28.30
N LEU A 271 -10.74 -16.29 28.90
CA LEU A 271 -9.44 -15.65 29.19
C LEU A 271 -8.70 -15.27 27.89
N ALA A 272 -8.78 -16.13 26.87
CA ALA A 272 -8.20 -15.87 25.55
C ALA A 272 -8.86 -14.67 24.85
N ALA A 273 -10.19 -14.60 24.83
CA ALA A 273 -10.93 -13.48 24.26
C ALA A 273 -10.66 -12.16 25.01
N LEU A 274 -10.64 -12.18 26.35
CA LEU A 274 -10.27 -11.01 27.15
C LEU A 274 -8.84 -10.54 26.86
N SER A 275 -7.90 -11.46 26.59
CA SER A 275 -6.52 -11.14 26.21
C SER A 275 -6.42 -10.55 24.80
N ALA A 276 -7.19 -11.09 23.84
CA ALA A 276 -7.29 -10.56 22.49
C ALA A 276 -7.87 -9.13 22.47
N PHE A 277 -8.84 -8.82 23.34
CA PHE A 277 -9.32 -7.45 23.51
C PHE A 277 -8.29 -6.51 24.17
N VAL A 278 -7.32 -7.01 24.96
CA VAL A 278 -6.20 -6.18 25.45
C VAL A 278 -5.25 -5.84 24.29
N SER A 279 -4.98 -6.80 23.40
CA SER A 279 -4.21 -6.59 22.17
C SER A 279 -4.83 -5.51 21.27
N LEU A 280 -6.13 -5.63 20.98
CA LEU A 280 -6.89 -4.67 20.17
C LEU A 280 -7.02 -3.31 20.84
N GLY A 281 -7.34 -3.25 22.14
CA GLY A 281 -7.48 -2.00 22.87
C GLY A 281 -6.15 -1.23 22.98
N ALA A 282 -5.02 -1.93 23.09
CA ALA A 282 -3.70 -1.30 23.11
C ALA A 282 -3.36 -0.60 21.78
N LEU A 283 -3.68 -1.21 20.63
CA LEU A 283 -3.55 -0.53 19.32
C LEU A 283 -4.54 0.64 19.19
N GLY A 284 -5.78 0.46 19.66
CA GLY A 284 -6.77 1.53 19.68
C GLY A 284 -6.35 2.76 20.50
N TRP A 285 -5.45 2.60 21.49
CA TRP A 285 -4.84 3.73 22.21
C TRP A 285 -3.74 4.45 21.41
N THR A 286 -3.07 3.80 20.45
CA THR A 286 -2.11 4.48 19.56
C THR A 286 -2.77 5.14 18.35
N ARG A 287 -4.04 4.80 18.06
CA ARG A 287 -4.82 5.22 16.87
C ARG A 287 -4.22 4.78 15.52
N ILE A 288 -3.27 3.84 15.55
CA ILE A 288 -2.73 3.21 14.36
C ILE A 288 -3.80 2.23 13.82
N PRO A 289 -4.07 2.20 12.50
CA PRO A 289 -5.05 1.28 11.93
C PRO A 289 -4.59 -0.17 11.98
N ILE A 290 -5.56 -1.08 11.96
CA ILE A 290 -5.35 -2.51 11.69
C ILE A 290 -5.17 -2.68 10.19
N ASN A 291 -4.18 -3.47 9.80
CA ASN A 291 -3.87 -3.82 8.41
C ASN A 291 -3.72 -5.34 8.28
N SER A 292 -3.52 -5.82 7.06
CA SER A 292 -3.51 -7.26 6.72
C SER A 292 -2.48 -8.10 7.48
N ALA A 293 -1.38 -7.50 7.95
CA ALA A 293 -0.37 -8.18 8.77
C ALA A 293 -0.65 -8.08 10.29
N THR A 294 -1.35 -7.04 10.76
CA THR A 294 -1.71 -6.89 12.18
C THR A 294 -3.05 -7.53 12.54
N ALA A 295 -3.93 -7.77 11.56
CA ALA A 295 -5.24 -8.41 11.74
C ALA A 295 -5.18 -9.81 12.40
N VAL A 296 -4.07 -10.53 12.26
CA VAL A 296 -3.85 -11.86 12.88
C VAL A 296 -3.37 -11.80 14.34
N ALA A 297 -2.94 -10.64 14.84
CA ALA A 297 -2.44 -10.49 16.21
C ALA A 297 -3.41 -10.99 17.30
N PRO A 298 -4.74 -10.70 17.24
CA PRO A 298 -5.69 -11.18 18.24
C PRO A 298 -5.86 -12.69 18.20
N LEU A 299 -5.80 -13.29 17.00
CA LEU A 299 -5.87 -14.74 16.81
C LEU A 299 -4.65 -15.43 17.43
N MET A 300 -3.45 -14.90 17.20
CA MET A 300 -2.20 -15.41 17.78
C MET A 300 -2.23 -15.33 19.31
N VAL A 301 -2.74 -14.23 19.88
CA VAL A 301 -2.94 -14.08 21.34
C VAL A 301 -3.92 -15.12 21.88
N VAL A 302 -4.98 -15.48 21.15
CA VAL A 302 -5.89 -16.57 21.54
C VAL A 302 -5.18 -17.92 21.63
N THR A 303 -4.33 -18.26 20.65
CA THR A 303 -3.57 -19.53 20.67
C THR A 303 -2.57 -19.58 21.82
N LEU A 304 -1.93 -18.45 22.15
CA LEU A 304 -0.93 -18.37 23.22
C LEU A 304 -1.57 -18.36 24.62
N ALA A 305 -2.73 -17.72 24.79
CA ALA A 305 -3.48 -17.65 26.06
C ALA A 305 -3.85 -19.04 26.63
N VAL A 306 -4.01 -20.01 25.74
CA VAL A 306 -4.28 -21.41 26.06
C VAL A 306 -3.16 -22.02 26.90
N ALA A 307 -1.90 -21.77 26.56
CA ALA A 307 -0.76 -22.48 27.15
C ALA A 307 -0.69 -22.27 28.67
N SER A 308 -0.63 -21.01 29.08
CA SER A 308 -0.64 -20.59 30.49
C SER A 308 -1.88 -21.11 31.24
N SER A 309 -3.05 -21.04 30.61
CA SER A 309 -4.33 -21.46 31.21
C SER A 309 -4.41 -22.99 31.39
N VAL A 310 -3.86 -23.77 30.45
CA VAL A 310 -3.78 -25.23 30.53
C VAL A 310 -2.87 -25.68 31.67
N HIS A 311 -1.74 -24.99 31.92
CA HIS A 311 -0.89 -25.30 33.08
C HIS A 311 -1.62 -25.15 34.42
N VAL A 312 -2.40 -24.07 34.60
CA VAL A 312 -3.22 -23.86 35.80
C VAL A 312 -4.30 -24.94 35.94
N LEU A 313 -5.09 -25.18 34.88
CA LEU A 313 -6.21 -26.13 34.92
C LEU A 313 -5.75 -27.60 35.03
N SER A 314 -4.55 -27.93 34.52
CA SER A 314 -3.88 -29.21 34.76
C SER A 314 -3.55 -29.41 36.25
N SER A 315 -2.96 -28.41 36.90
CA SER A 315 -2.63 -28.46 38.34
C SER A 315 -3.90 -28.53 39.22
N VAL A 316 -4.95 -27.78 38.87
CA VAL A 316 -6.28 -27.89 39.48
C VAL A 316 -6.81 -29.33 39.38
N ARG A 317 -6.75 -29.96 38.20
CA ARG A 317 -7.19 -31.35 38.00
C ARG A 317 -6.39 -32.36 38.83
N GLN A 318 -5.08 -32.16 39.01
CA GLN A 318 -4.27 -33.00 39.90
C GLN A 318 -4.72 -32.83 41.36
N THR A 319 -4.91 -31.59 41.82
CA THR A 319 -5.30 -31.25 43.19
C THR A 319 -6.74 -31.70 43.54
N MET A 320 -7.64 -31.79 42.55
CA MET A 320 -8.98 -32.39 42.68
C MET A 320 -8.97 -33.86 43.11
N LEU A 321 -7.86 -34.59 42.90
CA LEU A 321 -7.73 -35.97 43.36
C LEU A 321 -7.41 -35.99 44.87
N GLU A 322 -6.60 -35.06 45.35
CA GLU A 322 -6.19 -34.95 46.76
C GLU A 322 -7.27 -34.34 47.66
N THR A 323 -7.95 -33.27 47.22
CA THR A 323 -8.96 -32.56 48.03
C THR A 323 -10.20 -32.13 47.22
N ALA A 324 -11.30 -31.87 47.93
CA ALA A 324 -12.54 -31.30 47.38
C ALA A 324 -12.60 -29.76 47.49
N ASP A 325 -11.66 -29.13 48.20
CA ASP A 325 -11.63 -27.68 48.42
C ASP A 325 -11.06 -26.92 47.21
N ARG A 326 -11.90 -26.08 46.59
CA ARG A 326 -11.54 -25.28 45.41
C ARG A 326 -10.52 -24.18 45.71
N THR A 327 -10.49 -23.65 46.94
CA THR A 327 -9.51 -22.63 47.31
C THR A 327 -8.10 -23.22 47.33
N MET A 328 -7.96 -24.44 47.85
CA MET A 328 -6.72 -25.22 47.77
C MET A 328 -6.34 -25.61 46.33
N TRP A 329 -7.31 -25.88 45.44
CA TRP A 329 -7.01 -26.10 44.01
C TRP A 329 -6.38 -24.85 43.37
N ALA A 330 -6.97 -23.67 43.60
CA ALA A 330 -6.50 -22.41 43.04
C ALA A 330 -5.14 -21.99 43.64
N ARG A 331 -5.01 -22.04 44.97
CA ARG A 331 -3.80 -21.67 45.73
C ARG A 331 -2.61 -22.51 45.29
N ARG A 332 -2.80 -23.84 45.19
CA ARG A 332 -1.72 -24.74 44.76
C ARG A 332 -1.36 -24.59 43.29
N ALA A 333 -2.32 -24.33 42.39
CA ALA A 333 -2.01 -24.10 40.99
C ALA A 333 -1.14 -22.85 40.77
N ILE A 334 -1.41 -21.75 41.47
CA ILE A 334 -0.56 -20.55 41.41
C ILE A 334 0.81 -20.79 42.06
N ALA A 335 0.87 -21.47 43.21
CA ALA A 335 2.15 -21.78 43.87
C ALA A 335 3.07 -22.70 43.03
N ASP A 336 2.52 -23.78 42.44
CA ASP A 336 3.30 -24.76 41.68
C ASP A 336 3.68 -24.29 40.25
N HIS A 337 2.93 -23.35 39.64
CA HIS A 337 3.11 -22.96 38.22
C HIS A 337 3.24 -21.46 37.95
N GLY A 338 2.77 -20.56 38.82
CA GLY A 338 2.67 -19.12 38.55
C GLY A 338 3.99 -18.44 38.21
N LEU A 339 5.12 -18.87 38.80
CA LEU A 339 6.45 -18.38 38.43
C LEU A 339 6.84 -18.79 37.01
N GLY A 340 6.55 -20.03 36.60
CA GLY A 340 6.85 -20.50 35.23
C GLY A 340 6.03 -19.74 34.20
N ILE A 341 4.72 -19.65 34.42
CA ILE A 341 3.78 -18.87 33.60
C ILE A 341 4.23 -17.41 33.48
N THR A 342 4.62 -16.77 34.59
CA THR A 342 5.12 -15.38 34.56
C THR A 342 6.37 -15.24 33.72
N VAL A 343 7.34 -16.15 33.86
CA VAL A 343 8.58 -16.10 33.07
C VAL A 343 8.29 -16.33 31.60
N ALA A 344 7.55 -17.38 31.26
CA ALA A 344 7.16 -17.75 29.90
C ALA A 344 6.43 -16.63 29.16
N VAL A 345 5.38 -16.08 29.77
CA VAL A 345 4.56 -15.03 29.15
C VAL A 345 5.36 -13.75 28.92
N PHE A 346 6.23 -13.36 29.87
CA PHE A 346 7.13 -12.23 29.66
C PHE A 346 8.21 -12.52 28.61
N THR A 347 8.80 -13.72 28.54
CA THR A 347 9.74 -14.06 27.46
C THR A 347 9.07 -14.14 26.10
N THR A 348 7.80 -14.55 26.03
CA THR A 348 7.00 -14.50 24.79
C THR A 348 6.78 -13.06 24.36
N ALA A 349 6.34 -12.19 25.28
CA ALA A 349 6.19 -10.76 25.02
C ALA A 349 7.50 -10.11 24.57
N ILE A 350 8.64 -10.46 25.16
CA ILE A 350 9.98 -9.99 24.74
C ILE A 350 10.34 -10.47 23.33
N GLY A 351 10.02 -11.72 22.98
CA GLY A 351 10.21 -12.25 21.63
C GLY A 351 9.43 -11.45 20.58
N PHE A 352 8.15 -11.18 20.85
CA PHE A 352 7.33 -10.33 19.97
C PHE A 352 7.75 -8.85 19.97
N LEU A 353 8.21 -8.29 21.10
CA LEU A 353 8.76 -6.94 21.14
C LEU A 353 10.05 -6.79 20.31
N SER A 354 10.77 -7.89 20.01
CA SER A 354 11.93 -7.83 19.12
C SER A 354 11.57 -7.54 17.65
N LEU A 355 10.28 -7.65 17.27
CA LEU A 355 9.80 -7.16 15.96
C LEU A 355 9.86 -5.62 15.84
N ASN A 356 10.07 -4.87 16.93
CA ASN A 356 10.35 -3.43 16.86
C ASN A 356 11.70 -3.09 16.19
N PHE A 357 12.57 -4.07 15.94
CA PHE A 357 13.76 -3.90 15.10
C PHE A 357 13.44 -3.93 13.59
N SER A 358 12.19 -4.15 13.19
CA SER A 358 11.78 -4.12 11.78
C SER A 358 11.59 -2.68 11.32
N ILE A 359 12.11 -2.36 10.14
CA ILE A 359 11.97 -1.10 9.38
C ILE A 359 10.52 -0.94 8.90
N SER A 360 9.80 -2.05 8.68
CA SER A 360 8.42 -2.04 8.21
C SER A 360 7.43 -1.89 9.40
N PRO A 361 6.55 -0.85 9.42
CA PRO A 361 5.65 -0.59 10.54
C PRO A 361 4.74 -1.74 10.98
N PRO A 362 4.11 -2.55 10.09
CA PRO A 362 3.15 -3.57 10.48
C PRO A 362 3.74 -4.67 11.38
N PHE A 363 5.02 -5.02 11.22
CA PHE A 363 5.64 -6.01 12.09
C PHE A 363 6.00 -5.46 13.46
N ARG A 364 6.39 -4.17 13.55
CA ARG A 364 6.50 -3.46 14.84
C ARG A 364 5.15 -3.45 15.56
N GLN A 365 4.08 -3.10 14.85
CA GLN A 365 2.71 -3.06 15.37
C GLN A 365 2.24 -4.45 15.83
N LEU A 366 2.42 -5.50 15.01
CA LEU A 366 2.12 -6.90 15.32
C LEU A 366 2.84 -7.35 16.60
N GLY A 367 4.14 -7.06 16.72
CA GLY A 367 4.93 -7.34 17.92
C GLY A 367 4.37 -6.68 19.18
N ASN A 368 4.06 -5.38 19.10
CA ASN A 368 3.49 -4.63 20.21
C ASN A 368 2.08 -5.10 20.60
N MET A 369 1.23 -5.42 19.61
CA MET A 369 -0.12 -5.97 19.82
C MET A 369 -0.07 -7.32 20.52
N VAL A 370 0.76 -8.26 20.06
CA VAL A 370 0.86 -9.58 20.68
C VAL A 370 1.49 -9.45 22.07
N ALA A 371 2.51 -8.61 22.26
CA ALA A 371 3.09 -8.35 23.58
C ALA A 371 2.07 -7.78 24.59
N ALA A 372 1.24 -6.82 24.18
CA ALA A 372 0.14 -6.30 25.01
C ALA A 372 -0.90 -7.38 25.33
N GLY A 373 -1.29 -8.19 24.34
CA GLY A 373 -2.17 -9.34 24.52
C GLY A 373 -1.60 -10.35 25.52
N MET A 374 -0.31 -10.65 25.45
CA MET A 374 0.40 -11.52 26.39
C MET A 374 0.45 -10.95 27.82
N ILE A 375 0.61 -9.64 28.01
CA ILE A 375 0.44 -9.00 29.33
C ILE A 375 -1.00 -9.22 29.85
N GLY A 376 -1.99 -9.17 28.97
CA GLY A 376 -3.37 -9.62 29.25
C GLY A 376 -3.44 -11.07 29.72
N VAL A 377 -2.84 -12.01 28.96
CA VAL A 377 -2.79 -13.44 29.31
C VAL A 377 -2.25 -13.65 30.72
N TRP A 378 -1.13 -13.00 31.06
CA TRP A 378 -0.55 -13.07 32.40
C TRP A 378 -1.52 -12.53 33.46
N ALA A 379 -2.07 -11.33 33.26
CA ALA A 379 -2.96 -10.69 34.22
C ALA A 379 -4.21 -11.53 34.50
N PHE A 380 -4.89 -12.02 33.46
CA PHE A 380 -6.08 -12.83 33.63
C PHE A 380 -5.78 -14.24 34.17
N THR A 381 -4.67 -14.87 33.77
CA THR A 381 -4.28 -16.21 34.28
C THR A 381 -3.87 -16.17 35.76
N ILE A 382 -3.20 -15.11 36.22
CA ILE A 382 -2.70 -15.00 37.60
C ILE A 382 -3.74 -14.41 38.56
N PHE A 383 -4.53 -13.41 38.15
CA PHE A 383 -5.39 -12.65 39.09
C PHE A 383 -6.90 -12.90 38.95
N LEU A 384 -7.38 -13.34 37.79
CA LEU A 384 -8.80 -13.59 37.51
C LEU A 384 -9.17 -15.09 37.55
N LEU A 385 -8.39 -15.94 36.88
CA LEU A 385 -8.63 -17.38 36.82
C LEU A 385 -8.73 -18.07 38.20
N PRO A 386 -7.91 -17.74 39.23
CA PRO A 386 -8.08 -18.30 40.58
C PRO A 386 -9.44 -18.00 41.21
N GLY A 387 -9.99 -16.81 40.95
CA GLY A 387 -11.35 -16.44 41.36
C GLY A 387 -12.40 -17.29 40.66
N LEU A 388 -12.30 -17.38 39.33
CA LEU A 388 -13.19 -18.19 38.49
C LEU A 388 -13.19 -19.68 38.87
N ILE A 389 -12.03 -20.26 39.19
CA ILE A 389 -11.89 -21.65 39.70
C ILE A 389 -12.63 -21.85 41.03
N CYS A 390 -12.60 -20.85 41.93
CA CYS A 390 -13.33 -20.92 43.19
C CYS A 390 -14.84 -20.84 42.97
N TRP A 391 -15.31 -19.90 42.15
CA TRP A 391 -16.74 -19.66 41.96
C TRP A 391 -17.44 -20.74 41.12
N LEU A 392 -16.84 -21.16 40.00
CA LEU A 392 -17.53 -22.00 39.00
C LEU A 392 -17.48 -23.52 39.31
N PRO A 393 -18.55 -24.28 39.02
CA PRO A 393 -18.67 -25.69 39.36
C PRO A 393 -17.91 -26.61 38.39
N LEU A 394 -16.58 -26.67 38.51
CA LEU A 394 -15.75 -27.66 37.82
C LEU A 394 -16.11 -29.09 38.27
N ARG A 395 -16.54 -29.96 37.32
CA ARG A 395 -16.91 -31.36 37.61
C ARG A 395 -15.69 -32.20 37.98
N ARG A 396 -15.70 -32.84 39.15
CA ARG A 396 -14.62 -33.71 39.67
C ARG A 396 -14.50 -35.00 38.84
N ASN A 397 -13.44 -35.13 38.04
CA ASN A 397 -13.20 -36.30 37.17
C ASN A 397 -12.09 -37.19 37.75
N GLN A 398 -12.45 -38.32 38.36
CA GLN A 398 -11.53 -39.15 39.16
C GLN A 398 -10.58 -40.04 38.34
N LYS A 399 -10.70 -40.10 37.01
CA LYS A 399 -9.86 -40.97 36.17
C LYS A 399 -8.57 -40.24 35.74
N ALA A 400 -7.43 -40.89 35.97
CA ALA A 400 -6.13 -40.49 35.40
C ALA A 400 -6.23 -40.33 33.87
N ALA A 401 -5.42 -39.45 33.29
CA ALA A 401 -5.41 -39.22 31.85
C ALA A 401 -4.74 -40.40 31.12
N SER A 402 -5.12 -40.61 29.86
CA SER A 402 -4.40 -41.54 28.97
C SER A 402 -2.95 -41.06 28.76
N VAL A 403 -2.75 -39.74 28.72
CA VAL A 403 -1.45 -39.08 28.55
C VAL A 403 -0.50 -39.33 29.73
N ASP A 404 -1.02 -39.52 30.96
CA ASP A 404 -0.18 -39.82 32.13
C ASP A 404 0.59 -41.14 31.93
N ARG A 405 -0.01 -42.14 31.27
CA ARG A 405 0.68 -43.39 30.91
C ARG A 405 1.71 -43.19 29.79
N LEU A 406 1.40 -42.35 28.79
CA LEU A 406 2.33 -41.99 27.73
C LEU A 406 3.57 -41.28 28.27
N MET A 407 3.42 -40.33 29.20
CA MET A 407 4.54 -39.59 29.80
C MET A 407 5.45 -40.46 30.67
N ASN A 408 4.91 -41.44 31.39
CA ASN A 408 5.74 -42.42 32.11
C ASN A 408 6.53 -43.28 31.12
N TRP A 409 5.88 -43.84 30.09
CA TRP A 409 6.54 -44.64 29.05
C TRP A 409 7.62 -43.86 28.30
N LEU A 410 7.34 -42.61 27.93
CA LEU A 410 8.28 -41.73 27.23
C LEU A 410 9.48 -41.40 28.11
N SER A 411 9.27 -41.11 29.40
CA SER A 411 10.37 -40.93 30.36
C SER A 411 11.24 -42.18 30.49
N ASP A 412 10.66 -43.37 30.54
CA ASP A 412 11.41 -44.63 30.62
C ASP A 412 12.20 -44.91 29.34
N PHE A 413 11.60 -44.65 28.17
CA PHE A 413 12.29 -44.73 26.87
C PHE A 413 13.48 -43.78 26.80
N VAL A 414 13.29 -42.49 27.12
CA VAL A 414 14.34 -41.47 27.04
C VAL A 414 15.48 -41.74 28.03
N ILE A 415 15.17 -42.18 29.26
CA ILE A 415 16.20 -42.55 30.25
C ILE A 415 16.98 -43.80 29.82
N ARG A 416 16.30 -44.82 29.25
CA ARG A 416 16.92 -46.06 28.75
C ARG A 416 17.80 -45.81 27.53
N ASN A 417 17.35 -44.96 26.61
CA ASN A 417 18.01 -44.69 25.33
C ASN A 417 18.87 -43.40 25.34
N GLN A 418 19.17 -42.85 26.53
CA GLN A 418 19.86 -41.57 26.71
C GLN A 418 21.17 -41.42 25.90
N ARG A 419 21.97 -42.49 25.74
CA ARG A 419 23.22 -42.44 24.96
C ARG A 419 22.98 -42.33 23.44
N PRO A 420 22.22 -43.25 22.80
CA PRO A 420 21.78 -43.07 21.42
C PRO A 420 21.14 -41.72 21.12
N LEU A 421 20.25 -41.23 21.99
CA LEU A 421 19.55 -39.96 21.78
C LEU A 421 20.52 -38.75 21.83
N LEU A 422 21.44 -38.73 22.81
CA LEU A 422 22.41 -37.64 23.01
C LEU A 422 23.36 -37.45 21.80
N PHE A 423 23.69 -38.51 21.07
CA PHE A 423 24.58 -38.43 19.89
C PHE A 423 23.85 -38.48 18.55
N GLY A 424 22.74 -39.20 18.45
CA GLY A 424 21.98 -39.34 17.22
C GLY A 424 21.16 -38.10 16.86
N ILE A 425 20.57 -37.42 17.85
CA ILE A 425 19.75 -36.23 17.58
C ILE A 425 20.60 -35.06 17.05
N PRO A 426 21.80 -34.75 17.58
CA PRO A 426 22.71 -33.77 16.95
C PRO A 426 23.04 -34.05 15.49
N VAL A 427 23.16 -35.32 15.07
CA VAL A 427 23.38 -35.66 13.65
C VAL A 427 22.14 -35.33 12.80
N ILE A 428 20.93 -35.55 13.32
CA ILE A 428 19.68 -35.15 12.66
C ILE A 428 19.55 -33.62 12.60
N ILE A 429 19.88 -32.92 13.69
CA ILE A 429 19.86 -31.44 13.75
C ILE A 429 20.81 -30.86 12.70
N VAL A 430 22.05 -31.35 12.61
CA VAL A 430 23.02 -30.91 11.61
C VAL A 430 22.55 -31.28 10.20
N GLY A 431 22.05 -32.50 9.99
CA GLY A 431 21.56 -32.96 8.69
C GLY A 431 20.41 -32.11 8.14
N ILE A 432 19.47 -31.68 9.00
CA ILE A 432 18.40 -30.75 8.60
C ILE A 432 18.94 -29.32 8.48
N GLY A 433 19.78 -28.87 9.43
CA GLY A 433 20.34 -27.53 9.46
C GLY A 433 21.24 -27.18 8.27
N ILE A 434 21.79 -28.17 7.56
CA ILE A 434 22.49 -27.94 6.28
C ILE A 434 21.57 -27.30 5.23
N GLY A 435 20.26 -27.54 5.27
CA GLY A 435 19.30 -26.91 4.36
C GLY A 435 19.26 -25.37 4.46
N ILE A 436 19.75 -24.79 5.56
CA ILE A 436 19.90 -23.33 5.70
C ILE A 436 20.83 -22.76 4.61
N SER A 437 21.81 -23.52 4.11
CA SER A 437 22.69 -23.04 3.02
C SER A 437 22.02 -23.03 1.63
N GLN A 438 20.75 -23.44 1.54
CA GLN A 438 19.92 -23.33 0.34
C GLN A 438 18.99 -22.11 0.40
N ILE A 439 18.98 -21.37 1.52
CA ILE A 439 18.14 -20.19 1.71
C ILE A 439 18.66 -19.01 0.88
N ARG A 440 17.76 -18.40 0.10
CA ARG A 440 17.91 -17.07 -0.51
C ARG A 440 16.98 -16.07 0.16
N LEU A 441 17.34 -14.79 0.12
CA LEU A 441 16.50 -13.69 0.61
C LEU A 441 15.82 -13.07 -0.60
N GLU A 442 14.61 -13.54 -0.89
CA GLU A 442 13.81 -13.14 -2.05
C GLU A 442 12.39 -12.87 -1.57
N ASP A 443 11.78 -11.83 -2.13
CA ASP A 443 10.42 -11.42 -1.83
C ASP A 443 9.70 -10.98 -3.10
N ASP A 444 8.37 -11.13 -3.09
CA ASP A 444 7.49 -10.76 -4.21
C ASP A 444 6.11 -10.41 -3.64
N PHE A 445 5.85 -9.10 -3.59
CA PHE A 445 4.65 -8.51 -2.99
C PHE A 445 3.40 -8.73 -3.87
N LEU A 446 3.56 -8.94 -5.18
CA LEU A 446 2.46 -9.29 -6.09
C LEU A 446 2.03 -10.75 -5.91
N ARG A 447 2.95 -11.61 -5.47
CA ARG A 447 2.71 -13.04 -5.20
C ARG A 447 2.37 -13.35 -3.74
N TYR A 448 2.02 -12.31 -2.96
CA TYR A 448 1.46 -12.44 -1.62
C TYR A 448 0.07 -13.07 -1.56
N PHE A 449 -0.63 -13.20 -2.69
CA PHE A 449 -1.90 -13.91 -2.76
C PHE A 449 -1.70 -15.29 -3.42
N ASP A 450 -2.50 -16.29 -3.09
CA ASP A 450 -2.57 -17.53 -3.89
C ASP A 450 -3.68 -17.50 -4.94
N GLU A 451 -3.71 -18.53 -5.79
CA GLU A 451 -4.60 -18.68 -6.95
C GLU A 451 -6.11 -18.69 -6.60
N ARG A 452 -6.49 -18.63 -5.30
CA ARG A 452 -7.85 -18.38 -4.83
C ARG A 452 -8.28 -16.90 -4.93
N PHE A 453 -7.39 -16.02 -5.36
CA PHE A 453 -7.67 -14.59 -5.61
C PHE A 453 -7.62 -14.31 -7.11
N GLU A 454 -8.67 -13.68 -7.62
CA GLU A 454 -8.77 -13.36 -9.05
C GLU A 454 -7.63 -12.43 -9.50
N THR A 455 -7.33 -11.38 -8.71
CA THR A 455 -6.19 -10.48 -8.91
C THR A 455 -4.86 -11.24 -9.07
N ARG A 456 -4.66 -12.34 -8.33
CA ARG A 456 -3.41 -13.10 -8.39
C ARG A 456 -3.23 -13.77 -9.75
N VAL A 457 -4.30 -14.39 -10.25
CA VAL A 457 -4.33 -15.05 -11.56
C VAL A 457 -4.26 -14.01 -12.68
N ALA A 458 -4.98 -12.89 -12.54
CA ALA A 458 -4.95 -11.76 -13.45
C ALA A 458 -3.53 -11.17 -13.57
N THR A 459 -2.82 -10.96 -12.45
CA THR A 459 -1.43 -10.49 -12.45
C THR A 459 -0.48 -11.47 -13.15
N ASP A 460 -0.52 -12.79 -12.86
CA ASP A 460 0.33 -13.75 -13.58
C ASP A 460 0.07 -13.75 -15.09
N ARG A 461 -1.20 -13.60 -15.50
CA ARG A 461 -1.56 -13.45 -16.92
C ARG A 461 -1.04 -12.12 -17.49
N TYR A 462 -1.18 -11.02 -16.77
CA TYR A 462 -0.66 -9.71 -17.20
C TYR A 462 0.86 -9.75 -17.38
N GLU A 463 1.62 -10.21 -16.38
CA GLU A 463 3.09 -10.28 -16.46
C GLU A 463 3.58 -11.25 -17.55
N SER A 464 2.79 -12.26 -17.92
CA SER A 464 3.13 -13.19 -19.02
C SER A 464 2.79 -12.70 -20.43
N GLN A 465 2.13 -11.54 -20.58
CA GLN A 465 1.70 -10.99 -21.87
C GLN A 465 2.22 -9.56 -22.10
N LEU A 466 2.09 -8.69 -21.09
CA LEU A 466 2.28 -7.23 -21.19
C LEU A 466 3.35 -6.76 -20.20
N GLY A 467 4.51 -7.39 -20.25
CA GLY A 467 5.76 -6.87 -19.68
C GLY A 467 5.90 -6.79 -18.16
N GLY A 468 4.83 -6.89 -17.37
CA GLY A 468 4.92 -6.93 -15.91
C GLY A 468 4.35 -5.70 -15.20
N LEU A 469 4.33 -5.78 -13.87
CA LEU A 469 3.78 -4.73 -13.00
C LEU A 469 4.81 -4.15 -12.01
N ASN A 470 6.04 -4.66 -11.99
CA ASN A 470 7.13 -4.07 -11.22
C ASN A 470 7.81 -3.00 -12.09
N VAL A 471 8.00 -1.80 -11.53
CA VAL A 471 8.54 -0.65 -12.27
C VAL A 471 9.70 -0.04 -11.49
N LEU A 472 10.85 0.10 -12.15
CA LEU A 472 11.96 0.94 -11.68
C LEU A 472 11.82 2.32 -12.34
N GLU A 473 11.74 3.35 -11.51
CA GLU A 473 11.47 4.74 -11.93
C GLU A 473 12.72 5.61 -11.74
N TYR A 474 12.95 6.56 -12.64
CA TYR A 474 14.09 7.48 -12.59
C TYR A 474 13.63 8.91 -12.96
N SER A 475 13.92 9.90 -12.11
CA SER A 475 13.84 11.34 -12.46
C SER A 475 15.19 11.74 -13.06
N VAL A 476 15.27 11.85 -14.39
CA VAL A 476 16.49 12.10 -15.15
C VAL A 476 16.67 13.60 -15.36
N ASP A 477 17.19 14.27 -14.32
CA ASP A 477 17.36 15.73 -14.27
C ASP A 477 18.58 16.21 -15.09
N THR A 478 18.45 17.41 -15.66
CA THR A 478 19.52 18.17 -16.33
C THR A 478 20.16 19.23 -15.43
N GLY A 479 19.46 19.67 -14.39
CA GLY A 479 19.84 20.82 -13.57
C GLY A 479 19.63 22.19 -14.23
N GLU A 480 19.03 22.26 -15.42
CA GLU A 480 18.77 23.50 -16.16
C GLU A 480 17.29 23.63 -16.55
N GLU A 481 16.70 24.82 -16.35
CA GLU A 481 15.30 25.11 -16.76
C GLU A 481 15.14 24.91 -18.28
N SER A 482 14.15 24.10 -18.69
CA SER A 482 13.95 23.69 -20.09
C SER A 482 15.09 22.89 -20.74
N GLY A 483 16.03 22.35 -19.94
CA GLY A 483 17.18 21.58 -20.41
C GLY A 483 16.83 20.27 -21.14
N ILE A 484 15.66 19.69 -20.85
CA ILE A 484 15.21 18.43 -21.49
C ILE A 484 14.99 18.56 -23.01
N ASN A 485 14.86 19.78 -23.52
CA ASN A 485 14.74 20.06 -24.96
C ASN A 485 16.07 19.88 -25.72
N SER A 486 17.21 19.83 -25.04
CA SER A 486 18.52 19.82 -25.71
C SER A 486 18.81 18.48 -26.40
N VAL A 487 19.32 18.52 -27.63
CA VAL A 487 19.72 17.34 -28.40
C VAL A 487 20.82 16.55 -27.68
N ALA A 488 21.67 17.23 -26.91
CA ALA A 488 22.66 16.60 -26.06
C ALA A 488 22.01 15.72 -24.98
N TYR A 489 21.05 16.25 -24.21
CA TYR A 489 20.29 15.48 -23.22
C TYR A 489 19.49 14.35 -23.88
N LEU A 490 18.74 14.65 -24.93
CA LEU A 490 17.88 13.69 -25.61
C LEU A 490 18.65 12.52 -26.23
N SER A 491 19.89 12.77 -26.70
CA SER A 491 20.80 11.70 -27.15
C SER A 491 21.26 10.83 -25.98
N ARG A 492 21.54 11.39 -24.80
CA ARG A 492 21.88 10.63 -23.59
C ARG A 492 20.70 9.85 -23.02
N LEU A 493 19.51 10.42 -23.11
CA LEU A 493 18.26 9.76 -22.75
C LEU A 493 18.00 8.56 -23.68
N ASP A 494 18.36 8.68 -24.97
CA ASP A 494 18.26 7.56 -25.91
C ASP A 494 19.38 6.51 -25.74
N ASP A 495 20.62 6.92 -25.41
CA ASP A 495 21.68 6.00 -24.96
C ASP A 495 21.19 5.16 -23.76
N PHE A 496 20.52 5.80 -22.79
CA PHE A 496 19.96 5.14 -21.60
C PHE A 496 18.78 4.22 -21.96
N ALA A 497 17.85 4.69 -22.80
CA ALA A 497 16.72 3.91 -23.28
C ALA A 497 17.18 2.64 -24.04
N ALA A 498 18.21 2.76 -24.88
CA ALA A 498 18.83 1.64 -25.56
C ALA A 498 19.53 0.67 -24.58
N PHE A 499 20.21 1.19 -23.55
CA PHE A 499 20.83 0.36 -22.50
C PHE A 499 19.79 -0.43 -21.70
N LEU A 500 18.66 0.20 -21.30
CA LEU A 500 17.59 -0.46 -20.57
C LEU A 500 16.94 -1.57 -21.42
N ARG A 501 16.62 -1.30 -22.69
CA ARG A 501 16.10 -2.30 -23.65
C ARG A 501 17.03 -3.48 -23.90
N ALA A 502 18.33 -3.33 -23.63
CA ALA A 502 19.31 -4.41 -23.76
C ALA A 502 19.41 -5.32 -22.51
N GLN A 503 18.69 -5.02 -21.42
CA GLN A 503 18.69 -5.86 -20.22
C GLN A 503 17.66 -6.99 -20.36
N PRO A 504 18.03 -8.27 -20.18
CA PRO A 504 17.12 -9.41 -20.39
C PRO A 504 15.98 -9.50 -19.37
N GLU A 505 16.03 -8.71 -18.29
CA GLU A 505 14.96 -8.59 -17.30
C GLU A 505 13.94 -7.49 -17.63
N VAL A 506 14.27 -6.56 -18.54
CA VAL A 506 13.41 -5.43 -18.90
C VAL A 506 12.58 -5.79 -20.13
N SER A 507 11.27 -5.67 -20.00
CA SER A 507 10.29 -6.03 -21.05
C SER A 507 9.87 -4.85 -21.91
N HIS A 508 9.72 -3.68 -21.29
CA HIS A 508 9.23 -2.45 -21.87
C HIS A 508 9.84 -1.26 -21.10
N ILE A 509 9.98 -0.12 -21.79
CA ILE A 509 10.36 1.14 -21.15
C ILE A 509 9.51 2.30 -21.66
N ARG A 510 9.26 3.26 -20.77
CA ARG A 510 8.71 4.59 -21.11
C ARG A 510 9.85 5.60 -21.07
N SER A 511 10.07 6.30 -22.18
CA SER A 511 11.08 7.37 -22.34
C SER A 511 10.55 8.48 -23.24
N LEU A 512 10.87 9.74 -22.92
CA LEU A 512 10.58 10.87 -23.80
C LEU A 512 11.36 10.78 -25.13
N SER A 513 12.53 10.12 -25.14
CA SER A 513 13.36 10.02 -26.35
C SER A 513 12.65 9.33 -27.51
N ASP A 514 11.83 8.31 -27.25
CA ASP A 514 11.06 7.60 -28.28
C ASP A 514 9.94 8.46 -28.86
N THR A 515 9.24 9.22 -28.01
CA THR A 515 8.25 10.23 -28.44
C THR A 515 8.92 11.24 -29.37
N ILE A 516 10.09 11.77 -29.01
CA ILE A 516 10.82 12.74 -29.83
C ILE A 516 11.29 12.15 -31.17
N LYS A 517 11.71 10.88 -31.21
CA LYS A 517 12.05 10.18 -32.47
C LYS A 517 10.83 10.00 -33.38
N ARG A 518 9.67 9.61 -32.83
CA ARG A 518 8.40 9.49 -33.57
C ARG A 518 7.98 10.84 -34.15
N LEU A 519 8.02 11.91 -33.34
CA LEU A 519 7.67 13.25 -33.80
C LEU A 519 8.62 13.79 -34.88
N ASN A 520 9.93 13.49 -34.79
CA ASN A 520 10.89 13.84 -35.85
C ASN A 520 10.60 13.10 -37.17
N MET A 521 10.25 11.81 -37.10
CA MET A 521 9.80 11.03 -38.24
C MET A 521 8.52 11.61 -38.86
N ASN A 522 7.49 11.89 -38.05
CA ASN A 522 6.24 12.51 -38.52
C ASN A 522 6.47 13.89 -39.18
N MET A 523 7.38 14.71 -38.64
CA MET A 523 7.69 16.03 -39.19
C MET A 523 8.47 15.98 -40.52
N ASN A 524 9.03 14.82 -40.86
CA ASN A 524 9.74 14.51 -42.10
C ASN A 524 8.99 13.46 -42.95
N GLU A 525 7.67 13.63 -43.09
CA GLU A 525 6.82 12.87 -44.03
C GLU A 525 6.80 11.35 -43.76
N ASP A 526 6.94 10.96 -42.49
CA ASP A 526 7.05 9.57 -42.00
C ASP A 526 8.20 8.75 -42.61
N ASP A 527 9.28 9.40 -43.06
CA ASP A 527 10.51 8.73 -43.49
C ASP A 527 11.19 8.01 -42.30
N PRO A 528 11.34 6.67 -42.32
CA PRO A 528 12.00 5.93 -41.24
C PRO A 528 13.47 6.33 -40.99
N ALA A 529 14.16 6.96 -41.96
CA ALA A 529 15.50 7.50 -41.75
C ALA A 529 15.52 8.70 -40.77
N HIS A 530 14.35 9.27 -40.44
CA HIS A 530 14.17 10.34 -39.48
C HIS A 530 13.65 9.87 -38.11
N TYR A 531 13.53 8.55 -37.86
CA TYR A 531 13.30 7.99 -36.52
C TYR A 531 14.56 8.03 -35.65
N ARG A 532 14.98 9.25 -35.32
CA ARG A 532 16.21 9.62 -34.59
C ARG A 532 15.99 10.95 -33.87
N ILE A 533 16.87 11.30 -32.93
CA ILE A 533 16.82 12.62 -32.29
C ILE A 533 16.99 13.74 -33.36
N PRO A 534 16.25 14.86 -33.29
CA PRO A 534 16.40 16.01 -34.17
C PRO A 534 17.83 16.58 -34.23
N ASP A 535 18.12 17.36 -35.27
CA ASP A 535 19.45 17.95 -35.48
C ASP A 535 19.68 19.26 -34.68
N SER A 536 18.64 19.82 -34.06
CA SER A 536 18.74 21.04 -33.24
C SER A 536 17.78 21.10 -32.05
N ASP A 537 18.21 21.80 -30.98
CA ASP A 537 17.42 22.01 -29.76
C ASP A 537 16.09 22.74 -30.06
N GLU A 538 16.12 23.72 -30.96
CA GLU A 538 14.93 24.47 -31.39
C GLU A 538 13.95 23.64 -32.25
N GLU A 539 14.36 22.51 -32.83
CA GLU A 539 13.44 21.54 -33.45
C GLU A 539 12.82 20.63 -32.40
N ALA A 540 13.64 20.06 -31.50
CA ALA A 540 13.16 19.17 -30.45
C ALA A 540 12.13 19.83 -29.53
N SER A 541 12.35 21.09 -29.11
CA SER A 541 11.37 21.86 -28.33
C SER A 541 10.07 22.11 -29.08
N GLN A 542 10.14 22.46 -30.36
CA GLN A 542 8.99 22.77 -31.19
C GLN A 542 8.17 21.53 -31.54
N PHE A 543 8.81 20.36 -31.65
CA PHE A 543 8.14 19.07 -31.83
C PHE A 543 7.43 18.63 -30.53
N LEU A 544 8.10 18.72 -29.38
CA LEU A 544 7.50 18.44 -28.07
C LEU A 544 6.29 19.35 -27.79
N PHE A 545 6.44 20.65 -28.05
CA PHE A 545 5.37 21.63 -27.91
C PHE A 545 4.18 21.33 -28.83
N LEU A 546 4.42 20.99 -30.11
CA LEU A 546 3.38 20.59 -31.06
C LEU A 546 2.60 19.37 -30.55
N TYR A 547 3.29 18.38 -29.99
CA TYR A 547 2.66 17.20 -29.41
C TYR A 547 1.82 17.54 -28.18
N GLU A 548 2.34 18.34 -27.25
CA GLU A 548 1.56 18.85 -26.10
C GLU A 548 0.28 19.56 -26.51
N LEU A 549 0.32 20.38 -27.57
CA LEU A 549 -0.87 21.07 -28.07
C LEU A 549 -1.93 20.13 -28.67
N SER A 550 -1.54 18.90 -29.01
CA SER A 550 -2.39 17.93 -29.73
C SER A 550 -3.03 16.89 -28.81
N LEU A 551 -2.63 16.82 -27.54
CA LEU A 551 -3.10 15.82 -26.57
C LEU A 551 -4.43 16.22 -25.93
N GLY A 552 -5.42 15.31 -25.94
CA GLY A 552 -6.74 15.49 -25.35
C GLY A 552 -6.80 15.39 -23.82
N TYR A 553 -8.03 15.41 -23.27
CA TYR A 553 -8.29 15.38 -21.83
C TYR A 553 -7.52 14.30 -21.07
N GLY A 554 -6.90 14.68 -19.94
CA GLY A 554 -6.20 13.75 -19.04
C GLY A 554 -4.89 13.15 -19.57
N MET A 555 -4.53 13.38 -20.84
CA MET A 555 -3.33 12.87 -21.52
C MET A 555 -2.16 13.87 -21.49
N ASP A 556 -2.14 14.81 -20.53
CA ASP A 556 -1.06 15.79 -20.39
C ASP A 556 0.27 15.13 -19.98
N LEU A 557 1.39 15.70 -20.44
CA LEU A 557 2.73 15.14 -20.20
C LEU A 557 3.25 15.35 -18.77
N THR A 558 2.47 15.87 -17.82
CA THR A 558 2.97 16.05 -16.43
C THR A 558 3.10 14.73 -15.64
N ASP A 559 2.89 13.59 -16.30
CA ASP A 559 3.31 12.26 -15.86
C ASP A 559 4.67 11.80 -16.40
N GLN A 560 5.32 12.61 -17.25
CA GLN A 560 6.58 12.32 -17.97
C GLN A 560 7.61 13.46 -17.91
N ILE A 561 7.19 14.72 -17.84
CA ILE A 561 8.06 15.90 -17.75
C ILE A 561 7.68 16.74 -16.52
N ASN A 562 8.67 17.31 -15.84
CA ASN A 562 8.42 18.21 -14.72
C ASN A 562 8.04 19.64 -15.20
N VAL A 563 7.53 20.48 -14.29
CA VAL A 563 6.84 21.74 -14.64
C VAL A 563 7.77 22.81 -15.24
N ASP A 564 9.02 22.83 -14.80
CA ASP A 564 10.12 23.69 -15.28
C ASP A 564 10.97 23.05 -16.41
N ARG A 565 10.60 21.84 -16.84
CA ARG A 565 11.23 21.09 -17.96
C ARG A 565 12.75 20.87 -17.75
N SER A 566 13.17 20.64 -16.52
CA SER A 566 14.53 20.27 -16.14
C SER A 566 14.74 18.75 -16.08
N SER A 567 13.69 17.96 -15.76
CA SER A 567 13.75 16.50 -15.63
C SER A 567 12.68 15.77 -16.42
N THR A 568 13.00 14.54 -16.86
CA THR A 568 12.03 13.58 -17.43
C THR A 568 11.97 12.29 -16.60
N ARG A 569 10.80 11.66 -16.58
CA ARG A 569 10.59 10.32 -16.02
C ARG A 569 10.99 9.27 -17.03
N VAL A 570 11.86 8.35 -16.62
CA VAL A 570 12.12 7.09 -17.32
C VAL A 570 11.66 5.93 -16.45
N SER A 571 10.83 5.06 -17.03
CA SER A 571 10.23 3.91 -16.34
C SER A 571 10.64 2.62 -17.02
N ALA A 572 11.20 1.66 -16.26
CA ALA A 572 11.58 0.34 -16.76
C ALA A 572 10.74 -0.77 -16.11
N PHE A 573 10.07 -1.58 -16.94
CA PHE A 573 9.12 -2.60 -16.50
C PHE A 573 9.79 -3.98 -16.45
N VAL A 574 9.56 -4.72 -15.35
CA VAL A 574 10.24 -5.98 -15.05
C VAL A 574 9.19 -7.05 -14.64
N PRO A 575 8.95 -8.09 -15.45
CA PRO A 575 7.98 -9.13 -15.12
C PRO A 575 8.58 -10.19 -14.18
N PHE A 576 7.78 -10.74 -13.27
CA PHE A 576 8.20 -11.80 -12.32
C PHE A 576 9.45 -11.44 -11.47
N ALA A 577 9.63 -10.15 -11.17
CA ALA A 577 10.81 -9.63 -10.50
C ALA A 577 11.01 -10.17 -9.07
N THR A 578 12.26 -10.37 -8.66
CA THR A 578 12.63 -10.71 -7.27
C THR A 578 13.60 -9.68 -6.67
N THR A 579 13.74 -9.68 -5.34
CA THR A 579 14.65 -8.78 -4.61
C THR A 579 16.06 -8.78 -5.19
N THR A 580 16.67 -9.94 -5.45
CA THR A 580 18.03 -10.01 -6.00
C THR A 580 18.08 -9.49 -7.45
N MET A 581 17.10 -9.84 -8.30
CA MET A 581 17.08 -9.41 -9.70
C MET A 581 17.00 -7.88 -9.84
N LEU A 582 16.19 -7.22 -9.01
CA LEU A 582 16.02 -5.77 -9.04
C LEU A 582 17.26 -5.02 -8.52
N LEU A 583 17.97 -5.60 -7.54
CA LEU A 583 19.25 -5.05 -7.05
C LEU A 583 20.37 -5.23 -8.10
N ASP A 584 20.50 -6.42 -8.69
CA ASP A 584 21.48 -6.70 -9.75
C ASP A 584 21.20 -5.89 -11.03
N LEU A 585 19.96 -5.44 -11.24
CA LEU A 585 19.56 -4.54 -12.34
C LEU A 585 19.87 -3.07 -12.02
N ASP A 586 19.54 -2.57 -10.81
CA ASP A 586 19.91 -1.20 -10.44
C ASP A 586 21.44 -1.03 -10.31
N ASP A 587 22.19 -1.98 -9.75
CA ASP A 587 23.66 -1.88 -9.71
C ASP A 587 24.26 -1.76 -11.13
N ARG A 588 23.67 -2.43 -12.13
CA ARG A 588 24.02 -2.24 -13.56
C ARG A 588 23.68 -0.84 -14.06
N ILE A 589 22.49 -0.32 -13.77
CA ILE A 589 22.03 1.01 -14.18
C ILE A 589 22.86 2.12 -13.51
N GLN A 590 23.10 2.02 -12.21
CA GLN A 590 23.92 2.94 -11.42
C GLN A 590 25.39 2.94 -11.87
N THR A 591 25.89 1.81 -12.38
CA THR A 591 27.21 1.71 -13.04
C THR A 591 27.19 2.35 -14.42
N TRP A 592 26.17 2.08 -15.25
CA TRP A 592 26.03 2.69 -16.56
C TRP A 592 26.00 4.22 -16.49
N PHE A 593 25.21 4.78 -15.55
CA PHE A 593 25.23 6.22 -15.27
C PHE A 593 26.62 6.71 -14.87
N ALA A 594 27.32 6.01 -13.96
CA ALA A 594 28.64 6.44 -13.49
C ALA A 594 29.75 6.39 -14.58
N GLU A 595 29.62 5.52 -15.59
CA GLU A 595 30.59 5.37 -16.68
C GLU A 595 30.24 6.13 -17.95
N THR A 596 28.95 6.27 -18.28
CA THR A 596 28.48 6.74 -19.59
C THR A 596 27.92 8.16 -19.55
N ALA A 597 27.09 8.48 -18.55
CA ALA A 597 26.39 9.76 -18.41
C ALA A 597 26.33 10.22 -16.93
N PRO A 598 27.48 10.43 -16.26
CA PRO A 598 27.51 10.81 -14.84
C PRO A 598 26.86 12.17 -14.58
N GLU A 599 26.72 13.00 -15.61
CA GLU A 599 25.96 14.25 -15.62
C GLU A 599 24.45 14.05 -15.39
N LEU A 600 23.87 12.91 -15.77
CA LEU A 600 22.44 12.58 -15.62
C LEU A 600 22.18 11.53 -14.53
N LYS A 601 23.11 11.34 -13.58
CA LYS A 601 23.03 10.20 -12.64
C LYS A 601 21.86 10.33 -11.66
N SER A 602 20.81 9.55 -11.91
CA SER A 602 19.61 9.49 -11.08
C SER A 602 19.57 8.29 -10.12
N PRO A 603 19.15 8.47 -8.85
CA PRO A 603 18.78 7.35 -8.01
C PRO A 603 17.49 6.70 -8.55
N VAL A 604 17.38 5.38 -8.41
CA VAL A 604 16.14 4.66 -8.66
C VAL A 604 15.09 4.98 -7.60
N THR A 605 13.82 4.97 -8.01
CA THR A 605 12.65 5.13 -7.15
C THR A 605 11.50 4.25 -7.67
N GLY A 606 10.27 4.52 -7.25
CA GLY A 606 9.09 3.71 -7.55
C GLY A 606 8.71 2.78 -6.40
N GLN A 607 7.42 2.41 -6.31
CA GLN A 607 6.90 1.62 -5.19
C GLN A 607 7.58 0.24 -5.08
N THR A 608 7.92 -0.38 -6.22
CA THR A 608 8.76 -1.59 -6.33
C THR A 608 10.12 -1.44 -5.67
N HIS A 609 10.83 -0.32 -5.88
CA HIS A 609 12.14 -0.11 -5.29
C HIS A 609 12.05 0.00 -3.76
N VAL A 610 11.09 0.76 -3.23
CA VAL A 610 10.91 0.90 -1.78
C VAL A 610 10.60 -0.46 -1.11
N TYR A 611 9.77 -1.31 -1.74
CA TYR A 611 9.54 -2.68 -1.27
C TYR A 611 10.81 -3.55 -1.33
N THR A 612 11.61 -3.43 -2.40
CA THR A 612 12.88 -4.15 -2.57
C THR A 612 13.87 -3.76 -1.46
N MET A 613 14.02 -2.47 -1.16
CA MET A 613 14.92 -2.00 -0.11
C MET A 613 14.43 -2.32 1.30
N ILE A 614 13.10 -2.36 1.54
CA ILE A 614 12.54 -2.91 2.78
C ILE A 614 12.93 -4.39 2.91
N SER A 615 12.68 -5.22 1.89
CA SER A 615 13.04 -6.65 1.92
C SER A 615 14.53 -6.87 2.20
N ALA A 616 15.41 -6.19 1.45
CA ALA A 616 16.85 -6.34 1.55
C ALA A 616 17.44 -5.88 2.90
N ARG A 617 16.89 -4.81 3.50
CA ARG A 617 17.40 -4.23 4.76
C ARG A 617 16.74 -4.81 6.01
N ASP A 618 15.49 -5.28 5.93
CA ASP A 618 14.75 -5.73 7.11
C ASP A 618 15.19 -7.11 7.58
N VAL A 619 15.41 -8.08 6.68
CA VAL A 619 15.76 -9.46 7.08
C VAL A 619 17.07 -9.50 7.89
N PRO A 620 18.17 -8.81 7.50
CA PRO A 620 19.36 -8.69 8.35
C PRO A 620 19.09 -8.01 9.70
N SER A 621 18.23 -7.00 9.74
CA SER A 621 17.87 -6.24 10.94
C SER A 621 17.04 -7.10 11.92
N MET A 622 16.11 -7.89 11.41
CA MET A 622 15.34 -8.87 12.17
C MET A 622 16.22 -9.97 12.76
N LEU A 623 17.20 -10.49 12.02
CA LEU A 623 18.15 -11.48 12.55
C LEU A 623 19.02 -10.91 13.69
N GLN A 624 19.41 -9.63 13.61
CA GLN A 624 20.13 -8.94 14.70
C GLN A 624 19.25 -8.70 15.93
N GLY A 625 18.04 -8.14 15.74
CA GLY A 625 17.08 -7.90 16.83
C GLY A 625 16.68 -9.19 17.56
N THR A 626 16.44 -10.26 16.79
CA THR A 626 16.18 -11.60 17.31
C THR A 626 17.34 -12.14 18.15
N SER A 627 18.58 -11.96 17.68
CA SER A 627 19.78 -12.42 18.39
C SER A 627 19.94 -11.70 19.74
N LEU A 628 19.64 -10.40 19.79
CA LEU A 628 19.64 -9.63 21.04
C LEU A 628 18.52 -10.10 22.00
N ALA A 629 17.32 -10.37 21.47
CA ALA A 629 16.22 -10.90 22.26
C ALA A 629 16.53 -12.28 22.88
N LEU A 630 17.20 -13.17 22.14
CA LEU A 630 17.67 -14.46 22.64
C LEU A 630 18.65 -14.31 23.81
N VAL A 631 19.56 -13.34 23.74
CA VAL A 631 20.48 -13.02 24.86
C VAL A 631 19.70 -12.51 26.07
N PHE A 632 18.72 -11.62 25.88
CA PHE A 632 17.90 -11.10 26.96
C PHE A 632 17.03 -12.19 27.63
N ILE A 633 16.34 -13.01 26.84
CA ILE A 633 15.57 -14.17 27.30
C ILE A 633 16.45 -15.11 28.13
N SER A 634 17.65 -15.42 27.64
CA SER A 634 18.62 -16.29 28.34
C SER A 634 19.09 -15.69 29.67
N PHE A 635 19.23 -14.36 29.74
CA PHE A 635 19.52 -13.64 30.98
C PHE A 635 18.35 -13.70 31.98
N VAL A 636 17.09 -13.56 31.52
CA VAL A 636 15.89 -13.75 32.36
C VAL A 636 15.85 -15.18 32.94
N ILE A 637 16.05 -16.21 32.11
CA ILE A 637 16.07 -17.61 32.55
C ILE A 637 17.22 -17.85 33.55
N PHE A 638 18.40 -17.26 33.33
CA PHE A 638 19.51 -17.31 34.27
C PHE A 638 19.16 -16.72 35.65
N LEU A 639 18.53 -15.54 35.70
CA LEU A 639 18.11 -14.90 36.96
C LEU A 639 17.09 -15.76 37.73
N VAL A 640 16.14 -16.38 37.02
CA VAL A 640 15.10 -17.26 37.58
C VAL A 640 15.70 -18.55 38.14
N LEU A 641 16.56 -19.23 37.37
CA LEU A 641 17.17 -20.50 37.77
C LEU A 641 18.33 -20.31 38.76
N ARG A 642 18.90 -19.10 38.84
CA ARG A 642 20.11 -18.74 39.62
C ARG A 642 21.30 -19.66 39.35
N ASN A 643 21.42 -20.14 38.11
CA ASN A 643 22.41 -21.12 37.71
C ASN A 643 22.77 -20.94 36.23
N LEU A 644 23.92 -20.32 35.97
CA LEU A 644 24.41 -20.03 34.63
C LEU A 644 24.53 -21.28 33.75
N LYS A 645 24.92 -22.43 34.33
CA LYS A 645 25.01 -23.70 33.60
C LYS A 645 23.64 -24.21 33.12
N LEU A 646 22.53 -23.90 33.80
CA LEU A 646 21.19 -24.25 33.30
C LEU A 646 20.64 -23.19 32.34
N GLY A 647 20.91 -21.89 32.56
CA GLY A 647 20.52 -20.83 31.62
C GLY A 647 21.19 -20.97 30.25
N LEU A 648 22.48 -21.36 30.21
CA LEU A 648 23.18 -21.71 28.97
C LEU A 648 22.69 -23.03 28.34
N VAL A 649 22.10 -23.94 29.12
CA VAL A 649 21.50 -25.17 28.57
C VAL A 649 20.16 -24.90 27.91
N SER A 650 19.34 -23.98 28.44
CA SER A 650 18.08 -23.57 27.80
C SER A 650 18.25 -22.90 26.43
N LEU A 651 19.42 -22.32 26.11
CA LEU A 651 19.71 -21.84 24.75
C LEU A 651 19.56 -22.95 23.69
N VAL A 652 19.92 -24.18 24.04
CA VAL A 652 19.96 -25.31 23.09
C VAL A 652 18.55 -25.73 22.60
N PRO A 653 17.58 -26.08 23.46
CA PRO A 653 16.23 -26.37 23.02
C PRO A 653 15.47 -25.16 22.47
N ASN A 654 15.90 -23.93 22.77
CA ASN A 654 15.28 -22.74 22.19
C ASN A 654 15.75 -22.50 20.75
N LEU A 655 17.05 -22.61 20.47
CA LEU A 655 17.63 -22.30 19.16
C LEU A 655 17.54 -23.46 18.16
N VAL A 656 17.69 -24.71 18.62
CA VAL A 656 17.70 -25.89 17.74
C VAL A 656 16.41 -26.05 16.92
N PRO A 657 15.20 -25.86 17.45
CA PRO A 657 13.97 -25.98 16.66
C PRO A 657 13.88 -24.97 15.52
N ALA A 658 14.36 -23.74 15.72
CA ALA A 658 14.44 -22.74 14.66
C ALA A 658 15.44 -23.17 13.58
N ILE A 659 16.62 -23.68 13.96
CA ILE A 659 17.60 -24.25 13.02
C ILE A 659 16.99 -25.42 12.22
N MET A 660 16.22 -26.30 12.86
CA MET A 660 15.55 -27.41 12.18
C MET A 660 14.39 -26.94 11.28
N GLY A 661 13.62 -25.94 11.72
CA GLY A 661 12.54 -25.33 10.95
C GLY A 661 13.06 -24.66 9.67
N PHE A 662 14.00 -23.73 9.80
CA PHE A 662 14.61 -23.04 8.66
C PHE A 662 15.45 -23.99 7.79
N GLY A 663 16.10 -24.99 8.37
CA GLY A 663 16.78 -26.05 7.61
C GLY A 663 15.83 -26.84 6.71
N LEU A 664 14.67 -27.24 7.24
CA LEU A 664 13.63 -27.89 6.44
C LEU A 664 13.00 -26.92 5.42
N TRP A 665 12.84 -25.63 5.77
CA TRP A 665 12.33 -24.59 4.86
C TRP A 665 13.24 -24.40 3.65
N GLY A 666 14.56 -24.36 3.84
CA GLY A 666 15.54 -24.28 2.75
C GLY A 666 15.44 -25.46 1.77
N TYR A 667 15.17 -26.67 2.26
CA TYR A 667 14.95 -27.85 1.41
C TYR A 667 13.57 -27.89 0.71
N MET A 668 12.56 -27.19 1.23
CA MET A 668 11.17 -27.26 0.73
C MET A 668 10.74 -26.06 -0.11
N VAL A 669 11.30 -24.88 0.16
CA VAL A 669 10.87 -23.58 -0.40
C VAL A 669 12.05 -22.78 -0.93
N GLY A 670 13.23 -22.86 -0.31
CA GLY A 670 14.45 -22.17 -0.73
C GLY A 670 14.45 -20.65 -0.47
N ASN A 671 13.32 -19.97 -0.53
CA ASN A 671 13.25 -18.51 -0.36
C ASN A 671 12.73 -18.12 1.05
N VAL A 672 13.30 -17.06 1.62
CA VAL A 672 12.86 -16.40 2.86
C VAL A 672 12.48 -14.96 2.55
N SER A 673 11.18 -14.69 2.58
CA SER A 673 10.59 -13.35 2.49
C SER A 673 10.61 -12.63 3.84
N LEU A 674 10.26 -11.34 3.82
CA LEU A 674 10.03 -10.46 4.97
C LEU A 674 9.19 -11.15 6.06
N ALA A 675 8.07 -11.77 5.67
CA ALA A 675 7.17 -12.51 6.56
C ALA A 675 7.75 -13.79 7.16
N VAL A 676 8.70 -14.43 6.48
CA VAL A 676 9.39 -15.63 6.98
C VAL A 676 10.51 -15.23 7.95
N SER A 677 11.15 -14.07 7.76
CA SER A 677 12.20 -13.58 8.66
C SER A 677 11.75 -13.38 10.11
N ILE A 678 10.54 -12.86 10.32
CA ILE A 678 9.97 -12.60 11.65
C ILE A 678 9.67 -13.89 12.45
N VAL A 679 9.66 -15.05 11.80
CA VAL A 679 9.40 -16.34 12.44
C VAL A 679 10.49 -16.68 13.46
N VAL A 680 11.75 -16.26 13.26
CA VAL A 680 12.83 -16.54 14.24
C VAL A 680 12.54 -15.82 15.57
N ALA A 681 12.22 -14.52 15.52
CA ALA A 681 11.84 -13.69 16.67
C ALA A 681 10.63 -14.27 17.43
N MET A 682 9.56 -14.55 16.70
CA MET A 682 8.32 -15.10 17.25
C MET A 682 8.54 -16.48 17.88
N THR A 683 9.12 -17.42 17.14
CA THR A 683 9.24 -18.82 17.63
C THR A 683 10.14 -18.91 18.84
N LEU A 684 11.23 -18.12 18.91
CA LEU A 684 12.05 -18.04 20.11
C LEU A 684 11.28 -17.51 21.33
N GLY A 685 10.34 -16.57 21.15
CA GLY A 685 9.45 -16.13 22.23
C GLY A 685 8.55 -17.26 22.77
N ILE A 686 8.04 -18.12 21.88
CA ILE A 686 7.04 -19.16 22.21
C ILE A 686 7.71 -20.43 22.77
N VAL A 687 8.77 -20.92 22.13
CA VAL A 687 9.44 -22.20 22.45
C VAL A 687 10.01 -22.23 23.88
N VAL A 688 10.37 -21.07 24.42
CA VAL A 688 10.96 -20.92 25.77
C VAL A 688 10.06 -21.46 26.89
N ASP A 689 8.73 -21.38 26.75
CA ASP A 689 7.77 -21.76 27.81
C ASP A 689 7.95 -23.22 28.23
N ASP A 690 7.82 -24.13 27.25
CA ASP A 690 7.85 -25.58 27.48
C ASP A 690 9.17 -26.00 28.16
N THR A 691 10.30 -25.46 27.67
CA THR A 691 11.65 -25.72 28.20
C THR A 691 11.83 -25.15 29.62
N VAL A 692 11.34 -23.93 29.89
CA VAL A 692 11.41 -23.31 31.22
C VAL A 692 10.59 -24.11 32.23
N HIS A 693 9.38 -24.54 31.87
CA HIS A 693 8.55 -25.38 32.72
C HIS A 693 9.20 -26.75 33.01
N PHE A 694 9.86 -27.38 32.03
CA PHE A 694 10.59 -28.64 32.24
C PHE A 694 11.82 -28.46 33.14
N ILE A 695 12.69 -27.48 32.84
CA ILE A 695 13.93 -27.23 33.59
C ILE A 695 13.63 -26.78 35.03
N LEU A 696 12.56 -26.01 35.28
CA LEU A 696 12.15 -25.65 36.64
C LEU A 696 11.77 -26.86 37.50
N LYS A 697 10.96 -27.80 36.98
CA LYS A 697 10.59 -29.01 37.73
C LYS A 697 11.80 -29.95 37.89
N TYR A 698 12.69 -30.08 36.89
CA TYR A 698 13.96 -30.81 37.01
C TYR A 698 14.89 -30.22 38.08
N ALA A 699 15.13 -28.90 38.06
CA ALA A 699 16.00 -28.21 39.01
C ALA A 699 15.46 -28.31 40.44
N ASN A 700 14.14 -28.22 40.63
CA ASN A 700 13.51 -28.40 41.93
C ASN A 700 13.54 -29.85 42.43
N ALA A 701 13.53 -30.85 41.54
CA ALA A 701 13.78 -32.25 41.89
C ALA A 701 15.24 -32.49 42.34
N ARG A 702 16.24 -31.94 41.62
CA ARG A 702 17.66 -32.00 42.04
C ARG A 702 17.90 -31.29 43.38
N LYS A 703 17.27 -30.13 43.63
CA LYS A 703 17.29 -29.45 44.95
C LYS A 703 16.72 -30.31 46.08
N ARG A 704 15.78 -31.20 45.79
CA ARG A 704 15.21 -32.19 46.73
C ARG A 704 16.02 -33.50 46.81
N GLY A 705 17.24 -33.53 46.29
CA GLY A 705 18.18 -34.65 46.44
C GLY A 705 17.96 -35.85 45.50
N LYS A 706 16.99 -35.81 44.58
CA LYS A 706 16.77 -36.88 43.59
C LYS A 706 17.93 -37.01 42.61
N SER A 707 18.15 -38.21 42.04
CA SER A 707 19.11 -38.42 40.93
C SER A 707 18.76 -37.58 39.68
N ALA A 708 19.65 -37.52 38.68
CA ALA A 708 19.35 -36.83 37.43
C ALA A 708 18.20 -37.52 36.68
N GLU A 709 18.26 -38.85 36.60
CA GLU A 709 17.27 -39.73 36.01
C GLU A 709 15.90 -39.62 36.70
N ASP A 710 15.85 -39.62 38.04
CA ASP A 710 14.60 -39.41 38.81
C ASP A 710 14.06 -37.98 38.73
N SER A 711 14.93 -37.00 38.46
CA SER A 711 14.55 -35.61 38.26
C SER A 711 13.94 -35.38 36.88
N VAL A 712 14.46 -36.05 35.84
CA VAL A 712 13.85 -36.14 34.50
C VAL A 712 12.49 -36.83 34.59
N ARG A 713 12.41 -37.98 35.26
CA ARG A 713 11.14 -38.71 35.49
C ARG A 713 10.10 -37.88 36.23
N TYR A 714 10.53 -37.06 37.19
CA TYR A 714 9.65 -36.12 37.87
C TYR A 714 9.17 -35.00 36.94
N ALA A 715 10.03 -34.41 36.11
CA ALA A 715 9.64 -33.38 35.14
C ALA A 715 8.59 -33.91 34.14
N PHE A 716 8.83 -35.04 33.48
CA PHE A 716 7.86 -35.68 32.57
C PHE A 716 6.50 -35.92 33.25
N LYS A 717 6.49 -36.47 34.46
CA LYS A 717 5.24 -36.74 35.20
C LYS A 717 4.53 -35.46 35.67
N SER A 718 5.26 -34.38 35.95
CA SER A 718 4.70 -33.13 36.48
C SER A 718 4.18 -32.17 35.41
N VAL A 719 4.89 -32.03 34.28
CA VAL A 719 4.55 -31.06 33.21
C VAL A 719 4.30 -31.68 31.85
N GLY A 720 4.90 -32.83 31.52
CA GLY A 720 4.87 -33.39 30.16
C GLY A 720 3.49 -33.56 29.52
N MET A 721 2.44 -33.84 30.32
CA MET A 721 1.06 -33.86 29.83
C MET A 721 0.61 -32.47 29.35
N ALA A 722 0.89 -31.41 30.12
CA ALA A 722 0.58 -30.04 29.73
C ALA A 722 1.41 -29.62 28.51
N LEU A 723 2.72 -29.89 28.50
CA LEU A 723 3.61 -29.62 27.36
C LEU A 723 3.07 -30.26 26.06
N THR A 724 2.65 -31.54 26.12
CA THR A 724 2.03 -32.22 24.96
C THR A 724 0.72 -31.56 24.50
N VAL A 725 -0.03 -30.92 25.41
CA VAL A 725 -1.26 -30.17 25.08
C VAL A 725 -0.94 -28.80 24.49
N THR A 726 0.04 -28.07 25.05
CA THR A 726 0.40 -26.71 24.66
C THR A 726 1.02 -26.70 23.27
N SER A 727 2.10 -27.45 23.04
CA SER A 727 2.76 -27.44 21.73
C SER A 727 1.86 -28.03 20.64
N LEU A 728 1.07 -29.10 20.91
CA LEU A 728 0.10 -29.62 19.92
C LEU A 728 -1.03 -28.62 19.63
N GLY A 729 -1.51 -27.90 20.64
CA GLY A 729 -2.53 -26.85 20.47
C GLY A 729 -2.02 -25.70 19.62
N LEU A 730 -0.80 -25.24 19.88
CA LEU A 730 -0.13 -24.20 19.10
C LEU A 730 0.15 -24.67 17.66
N VAL A 731 0.69 -25.89 17.47
CA VAL A 731 0.92 -26.48 16.14
C VAL A 731 -0.37 -26.55 15.32
N ILE A 732 -1.51 -26.97 15.91
CA ILE A 732 -2.79 -27.01 15.20
C ILE A 732 -3.32 -25.60 14.91
N GLY A 733 -3.20 -24.66 15.86
CA GLY A 733 -3.63 -23.27 15.64
C GLY A 733 -2.86 -22.58 14.51
N PHE A 734 -1.53 -22.70 14.51
CA PHE A 734 -0.68 -22.20 13.42
C PHE A 734 -0.85 -22.99 12.12
N ALA A 735 -1.17 -24.29 12.15
CA ALA A 735 -1.51 -25.04 10.94
C ALA A 735 -2.85 -24.63 10.30
N ILE A 736 -3.81 -24.14 11.11
CA ILE A 736 -5.06 -23.54 10.63
C ILE A 736 -4.78 -22.16 10.02
N LEU A 737 -4.01 -21.31 10.70
CA LEU A 737 -3.58 -20.02 10.13
C LEU A 737 -2.75 -20.21 8.83
N GLY A 738 -1.99 -21.31 8.75
CA GLY A 738 -1.28 -21.77 7.55
C GLY A 738 -2.17 -22.21 6.36
N GLN A 739 -3.49 -22.05 6.46
CA GLN A 739 -4.45 -22.18 5.34
C GLN A 739 -4.89 -20.83 4.75
N SER A 740 -4.43 -19.71 5.33
CA SER A 740 -4.61 -18.35 4.78
C SER A 740 -4.20 -18.30 3.31
N GLY A 741 -4.91 -17.49 2.54
CA GLY A 741 -4.55 -17.19 1.15
C GLY A 741 -3.55 -16.05 0.99
N PHE A 742 -3.21 -15.39 2.09
CA PHE A 742 -2.19 -14.34 2.16
C PHE A 742 -0.86 -14.96 2.62
N ALA A 743 0.15 -14.96 1.76
CA ALA A 743 1.45 -15.59 1.95
C ALA A 743 2.11 -15.19 3.27
N VAL A 744 2.01 -13.91 3.64
CA VAL A 744 2.54 -13.37 4.91
C VAL A 744 1.99 -14.15 6.10
N ASN A 745 0.66 -14.31 6.20
CA ASN A 745 0.02 -15.07 7.28
C ASN A 745 0.32 -16.57 7.16
N ARG A 746 0.16 -17.09 5.93
CA ARG A 746 0.26 -18.51 5.56
C ARG A 746 1.62 -19.11 5.90
N ASP A 747 2.69 -18.49 5.43
CA ASP A 747 4.02 -19.09 5.43
C ASP A 747 4.76 -18.81 6.74
N MET A 748 4.54 -17.64 7.35
CA MET A 748 4.86 -17.38 8.76
C MET A 748 4.27 -18.48 9.65
N ALA A 749 2.98 -18.78 9.51
CA ALA A 749 2.29 -19.75 10.36
C ALA A 749 2.71 -21.20 10.08
N ARG A 750 2.93 -21.58 8.81
CA ARG A 750 3.46 -22.90 8.44
C ARG A 750 4.84 -23.16 9.06
N LEU A 751 5.79 -22.23 8.90
CA LEU A 751 7.12 -22.39 9.48
C LEU A 751 7.09 -22.37 11.02
N THR A 752 6.19 -21.58 11.61
CA THR A 752 5.96 -21.59 13.07
C THR A 752 5.43 -22.94 13.56
N ALA A 753 4.44 -23.53 12.88
CA ALA A 753 3.91 -24.85 13.22
C ALA A 753 5.00 -25.95 13.12
N VAL A 754 5.82 -25.92 12.06
CA VAL A 754 6.97 -26.84 11.91
C VAL A 754 8.00 -26.65 13.03
N THR A 755 8.34 -25.40 13.35
CA THR A 755 9.31 -25.07 14.41
C THR A 755 8.82 -25.51 15.79
N LEU A 756 7.53 -25.33 16.09
CA LEU A 756 6.91 -25.78 17.36
C LEU A 756 6.79 -27.31 17.45
N ALA A 757 6.62 -28.01 16.33
CA ALA A 757 6.70 -29.47 16.30
C ALA A 757 8.13 -29.96 16.58
N PHE A 758 9.16 -29.30 16.04
CA PHE A 758 10.55 -29.58 16.39
C PHE A 758 10.89 -29.22 17.84
N ALA A 759 10.27 -28.19 18.43
CA ALA A 759 10.46 -27.84 19.83
C ALA A 759 10.04 -28.98 20.77
N LEU A 760 8.82 -29.49 20.60
CA LEU A 760 8.32 -30.64 21.36
C LEU A 760 9.20 -31.89 21.20
N PHE A 761 9.73 -32.12 19.99
CA PHE A 761 10.67 -33.21 19.70
C PHE A 761 12.00 -33.05 20.47
N VAL A 762 12.58 -31.85 20.47
CA VAL A 762 13.86 -31.54 21.15
C VAL A 762 13.70 -31.58 22.67
N ASP A 763 12.64 -31.00 23.22
CA ASP A 763 12.36 -30.94 24.66
C ASP A 763 12.10 -32.32 25.29
N PHE A 764 11.50 -33.24 24.53
CA PHE A 764 11.26 -34.60 25.02
C PHE A 764 12.43 -35.55 24.75
N LEU A 765 13.11 -35.46 23.60
CA LEU A 765 14.08 -36.49 23.20
C LEU A 765 15.54 -36.08 23.40
N PHE A 766 15.89 -34.79 23.40
CA PHE A 766 17.27 -34.32 23.48
C PHE A 766 17.62 -33.57 24.77
N LEU A 767 16.75 -32.66 25.23
CA LEU A 767 16.96 -31.92 26.48
C LEU A 767 17.15 -32.83 27.72
N PRO A 768 16.40 -33.94 27.92
CA PRO A 768 16.57 -34.75 29.12
C PRO A 768 17.89 -35.56 29.15
N PRO A 769 18.34 -36.21 28.05
CA PRO A 769 19.69 -36.78 27.98
C PRO A 769 20.81 -35.75 28.18
N LEU A 770 20.66 -34.54 27.62
CA LEU A 770 21.61 -33.45 27.80
C LEU A 770 21.73 -33.02 29.28
N LEU A 771 20.59 -32.87 29.97
CA LEU A 771 20.55 -32.56 31.42
C LEU A 771 21.20 -33.65 32.28
N ILE A 772 21.01 -34.93 31.96
CA ILE A 772 21.65 -36.06 32.65
C ILE A 772 23.17 -36.07 32.41
N PHE A 773 23.60 -35.82 31.17
CA PHE A 773 25.02 -35.77 30.81
C PHE A 773 25.77 -34.64 31.53
N LEU A 774 25.22 -33.41 31.49
CA LEU A 774 25.88 -32.24 32.07
C LEU A 774 25.90 -32.25 33.61
N ASP A 775 24.92 -32.88 34.26
CA ASP A 775 24.93 -33.03 35.72
C ASP A 775 26.01 -34.02 36.21
N ARG A 776 26.46 -34.97 35.36
CA ARG A 776 27.63 -35.84 35.64
C ARG A 776 28.97 -35.09 35.55
N ILE A 777 29.06 -34.04 34.74
CA ILE A 777 30.25 -33.16 34.62
C ILE A 777 30.41 -32.21 35.83
N LYS A 778 29.38 -32.11 36.68
CA LYS A 778 29.22 -31.05 37.69
C LYS A 778 30.09 -31.18 38.95
N GLN A 779 30.99 -32.16 39.05
CA GLN A 779 31.90 -32.28 40.20
C GLN A 779 32.98 -31.18 40.27
N MET A 780 33.09 -30.29 39.27
CA MET A 780 34.05 -29.18 39.28
C MET A 780 33.40 -27.78 39.35
N LYS A 781 33.38 -27.26 40.59
CA LYS A 781 33.46 -25.85 41.07
C LYS A 781 32.47 -24.77 40.53
N THR A 782 32.57 -23.60 41.18
CA THR A 782 31.59 -22.51 41.42
C THR A 782 32.34 -21.19 41.65
N PRO A 783 31.69 -20.00 41.73
CA PRO A 783 30.41 -19.53 41.16
C PRO A 783 30.59 -18.17 40.40
N ALA A 784 29.52 -17.39 40.20
CA ALA A 784 29.51 -16.10 39.50
C ALA A 784 29.22 -14.89 40.42
N HIS A 785 29.26 -13.67 39.86
CA HIS A 785 28.78 -12.42 40.48
C HIS A 785 27.70 -11.71 39.62
N THR A 786 26.99 -10.76 40.23
CA THR A 786 25.82 -9.99 39.73
C THR A 786 26.04 -8.49 40.04
N ALA A 787 25.22 -7.47 39.68
CA ALA A 787 23.82 -7.38 39.22
C ALA A 787 23.55 -6.08 38.37
N SER A 788 22.27 -5.77 38.10
CA SER A 788 21.75 -4.76 37.15
C SER A 788 21.48 -3.33 37.70
N LEU A 789 21.02 -2.41 36.83
CA LEU A 789 20.69 -0.98 37.09
C LEU A 789 19.17 -0.65 36.92
N ALA A 790 18.71 0.55 37.34
CA ALA A 790 17.30 1.02 37.36
C ALA A 790 17.17 2.56 37.61
N VAL A 791 16.07 3.32 37.34
CA VAL A 791 14.97 3.27 36.34
C VAL A 791 14.09 4.58 36.36
N LEU A 792 13.34 4.88 35.27
CA LEU A 792 12.16 5.79 35.08
C LEU A 792 12.14 7.32 35.44
N LEU A 793 12.04 8.16 34.39
CA LEU A 793 10.87 8.97 33.91
C LEU A 793 9.90 9.78 34.84
N SER A 794 9.71 11.06 34.50
CA SER A 794 8.45 11.89 34.49
C SER A 794 8.76 13.30 33.91
N LEU A 795 7.95 14.10 33.17
CA LEU A 795 6.55 14.15 32.66
C LEU A 795 5.55 15.07 33.43
N GLY A 796 4.95 16.08 32.73
CA GLY A 796 3.93 17.05 33.19
C GLY A 796 2.97 17.49 32.06
N LEU A 797 1.84 18.19 32.35
CA LEU A 797 0.61 18.17 31.52
C LEU A 797 -0.27 19.47 31.56
N VAL A 798 -1.47 19.44 30.92
CA VAL A 798 -2.61 20.42 30.85
C VAL A 798 -2.52 21.42 29.66
N ALA A 799 -3.41 21.55 28.63
CA ALA A 799 -4.88 21.41 28.40
C ALA A 799 -5.67 22.78 28.53
N ALA A 800 -6.84 23.08 27.93
CA ALA A 800 -7.89 22.30 27.22
C ALA A 800 -8.91 23.19 26.38
N THR A 801 -9.92 22.57 25.73
CA THR A 801 -11.30 23.10 25.32
C THR A 801 -11.45 24.10 24.14
N LEU A 802 -12.55 24.19 23.34
CA LEU A 802 -13.82 23.40 23.15
C LEU A 802 -14.54 23.61 21.76
N LEU A 803 -15.68 22.91 21.55
CA LEU A 803 -16.59 22.71 20.38
C LEU A 803 -17.73 23.79 20.23
N PRO A 804 -18.70 23.82 19.24
CA PRO A 804 -19.44 22.73 18.54
C PRO A 804 -19.90 22.96 17.04
N ALA A 805 -20.92 22.22 16.53
CA ALA A 805 -21.27 22.03 15.09
C ALA A 805 -22.78 21.88 14.73
N VAL A 806 -23.11 21.98 13.41
CA VAL A 806 -24.41 21.79 12.65
C VAL A 806 -24.04 21.60 11.14
N SER A 807 -24.64 20.90 10.13
CA SER A 807 -25.84 20.05 9.84
C SER A 807 -26.94 20.70 8.92
N ALA A 808 -27.59 20.07 7.91
CA ALA A 808 -27.38 18.85 7.09
C ALA A 808 -28.43 18.71 5.93
N ARG A 809 -28.15 17.88 4.88
CA ARG A 809 -29.04 17.20 3.86
C ARG A 809 -29.57 17.90 2.57
N ALA A 810 -29.12 17.37 1.40
CA ALA A 810 -29.86 16.73 0.28
C ALA A 810 -30.80 17.46 -0.76
N ASP A 811 -30.49 17.16 -2.05
CA ASP A 811 -31.32 16.79 -3.24
C ASP A 811 -32.04 17.77 -4.22
N GLU A 812 -31.96 17.34 -5.50
CA GLU A 812 -32.80 17.52 -6.72
C GLU A 812 -32.64 18.68 -7.73
N ASP A 813 -33.03 18.39 -8.99
CA ASP A 813 -32.61 19.04 -10.25
C ASP A 813 -33.79 19.67 -11.04
N GLN A 814 -33.62 20.89 -11.57
CA GLN A 814 -34.49 21.50 -12.58
C GLN A 814 -33.92 22.77 -13.21
N SER A 815 -34.08 22.94 -14.53
CA SER A 815 -33.61 24.13 -15.26
C SER A 815 -34.56 25.34 -15.13
N ASN A 816 -33.98 26.54 -15.12
CA ASN A 816 -34.71 27.80 -14.84
C ASN A 816 -34.41 28.85 -15.94
N PRO A 817 -35.43 29.47 -16.58
CA PRO A 817 -35.24 30.45 -17.65
C PRO A 817 -34.36 31.65 -17.27
N ARG A 818 -34.31 32.04 -15.99
CA ARG A 818 -33.45 33.14 -15.51
C ARG A 818 -31.96 32.90 -15.80
N GLY A 819 -31.51 31.64 -15.87
CA GLY A 819 -30.11 31.33 -16.21
C GLY A 819 -29.75 31.70 -17.65
N ILE A 820 -30.69 31.50 -18.58
CA ILE A 820 -30.51 31.86 -19.99
C ILE A 820 -30.53 33.37 -20.18
N GLU A 821 -31.43 34.09 -19.47
CA GLU A 821 -31.48 35.56 -19.50
C GLU A 821 -30.16 36.19 -19.04
N ILE A 822 -29.57 35.69 -17.94
CA ILE A 822 -28.29 36.20 -17.42
C ILE A 822 -27.14 35.89 -18.38
N ALA A 823 -27.03 34.66 -18.89
CA ALA A 823 -25.98 34.30 -19.85
C ALA A 823 -26.07 35.13 -21.15
N THR A 824 -27.29 35.41 -21.62
CA THR A 824 -27.52 36.25 -22.81
C THR A 824 -27.19 37.73 -22.56
N GLU A 825 -27.40 38.25 -21.35
CA GLU A 825 -27.04 39.63 -20.99
C GLU A 825 -25.52 39.83 -20.83
N VAL A 826 -24.79 38.81 -20.34
CA VAL A 826 -23.31 38.82 -20.35
C VAL A 826 -22.79 38.90 -21.79
N ASP A 827 -23.27 38.00 -22.66
CA ASP A 827 -22.93 37.92 -24.08
C ASP A 827 -23.26 39.22 -24.85
N ASN A 828 -24.45 39.79 -24.64
CA ASN A 828 -24.84 41.06 -25.24
C ASN A 828 -23.94 42.25 -24.83
N ARG A 829 -23.34 42.21 -23.64
CA ARG A 829 -22.46 43.27 -23.13
C ARG A 829 -21.02 43.18 -23.63
N ASP A 830 -20.60 42.03 -24.17
CA ASP A 830 -19.23 41.83 -24.64
C ASP A 830 -19.10 41.79 -26.18
N LYS A 831 -20.04 42.43 -26.88
CA LYS A 831 -20.11 42.51 -28.35
C LYS A 831 -19.88 43.93 -28.89
N GLY A 832 -19.22 44.02 -30.04
CA GLY A 832 -18.93 45.26 -30.77
C GLY A 832 -17.53 45.85 -30.55
N TRP A 833 -16.58 45.07 -30.04
CA TRP A 833 -15.19 45.49 -29.83
C TRP A 833 -14.30 45.31 -31.07
N GLY A 834 -14.70 44.46 -32.02
CA GLY A 834 -14.15 44.34 -33.37
C GLY A 834 -12.80 43.61 -33.44
N ASP A 835 -11.71 44.27 -33.04
CA ASP A 835 -10.39 43.64 -32.98
C ASP A 835 -9.61 44.10 -31.75
N VAL A 836 -8.84 43.17 -31.15
CA VAL A 836 -8.08 43.42 -29.92
C VAL A 836 -6.70 42.76 -29.95
N SER A 837 -5.72 43.40 -29.30
CA SER A 837 -4.35 42.93 -29.13
C SER A 837 -3.91 43.18 -27.67
N VAL A 838 -3.33 42.17 -27.03
CA VAL A 838 -2.87 42.23 -25.63
C VAL A 838 -1.63 41.36 -25.40
N GLU A 839 -0.72 41.80 -24.53
CA GLU A 839 0.39 40.98 -24.04
C GLU A 839 -0.05 40.23 -22.76
N GLY A 840 0.28 38.95 -22.66
CA GLY A 840 -0.07 38.07 -21.55
C GLY A 840 1.14 37.35 -20.95
N GLU A 841 1.08 37.14 -19.64
CA GLU A 841 2.03 36.36 -18.84
C GLU A 841 1.29 35.24 -18.11
N MET A 842 1.78 34.01 -18.22
CA MET A 842 1.18 32.82 -17.64
C MET A 842 2.20 32.14 -16.71
N VAL A 843 1.93 32.17 -15.41
CA VAL A 843 2.76 31.55 -14.37
C VAL A 843 2.09 30.26 -13.91
N LEU A 844 2.68 29.11 -14.26
CA LEU A 844 2.29 27.79 -13.78
C LEU A 844 2.98 27.53 -12.45
N LYS A 845 2.31 26.85 -11.51
CA LYS A 845 2.88 26.53 -10.20
C LYS A 845 2.51 25.14 -9.70
N ASN A 846 3.50 24.36 -9.26
CA ASN A 846 3.30 23.04 -8.67
C ASN A 846 3.05 23.09 -7.15
N LYS A 847 2.69 21.95 -6.55
CA LYS A 847 2.37 21.82 -5.11
C LYS A 847 3.57 22.09 -4.19
N ALA A 848 4.80 21.83 -4.65
CA ALA A 848 6.04 22.12 -3.92
C ALA A 848 6.41 23.62 -3.96
N GLY A 849 5.88 24.37 -4.92
CA GLY A 849 6.05 25.81 -5.08
C GLY A 849 6.96 26.23 -6.23
N ASN A 850 7.46 25.30 -7.06
CA ASN A 850 8.21 25.61 -8.28
C ASN A 850 7.28 26.31 -9.29
N GLU A 851 7.83 27.27 -10.04
CA GLU A 851 7.09 28.09 -11.00
C GLU A 851 7.73 28.00 -12.40
N SER A 852 6.91 28.06 -13.45
CA SER A 852 7.35 28.14 -14.85
C SER A 852 6.54 29.20 -15.58
N VAL A 853 7.21 30.09 -16.33
CA VAL A 853 6.61 31.31 -16.90
C VAL A 853 6.59 31.26 -18.42
N ARG A 854 5.40 31.34 -19.03
CA ARG A 854 5.23 31.61 -20.46
C ARG A 854 4.84 33.08 -20.65
N LYS A 855 5.35 33.74 -21.70
CA LYS A 855 4.90 35.07 -22.13
C LYS A 855 4.48 35.01 -23.59
N PHE A 856 3.42 35.70 -23.94
CA PHE A 856 2.80 35.60 -25.26
C PHE A 856 2.02 36.87 -25.60
N ARG A 857 1.80 37.12 -26.89
CA ARG A 857 0.80 38.08 -27.38
C ARG A 857 -0.44 37.32 -27.82
N SER A 858 -1.61 37.80 -27.44
CA SER A 858 -2.88 37.39 -28.04
C SER A 858 -3.41 38.52 -28.92
N THR A 859 -3.88 38.17 -30.11
CA THR A 859 -4.68 39.04 -30.98
C THR A 859 -5.96 38.31 -31.36
N ILE A 860 -7.11 38.94 -31.23
CA ILE A 860 -8.43 38.34 -31.49
C ILE A 860 -9.23 39.28 -32.39
N LEU A 861 -10.04 38.69 -33.28
CA LEU A 861 -10.99 39.37 -34.16
C LEU A 861 -12.39 38.80 -33.88
N GLU A 862 -13.32 39.69 -33.56
CA GLU A 862 -14.72 39.39 -33.26
C GLU A 862 -15.45 38.85 -34.51
N ALA A 863 -16.29 37.85 -34.35
CA ALA A 863 -17.10 37.30 -35.43
C ALA A 863 -18.14 38.29 -35.97
N GLY A 864 -18.14 38.51 -37.29
CA GLY A 864 -19.09 39.42 -37.96
C GLY A 864 -20.45 38.82 -38.35
N ASP A 865 -20.67 37.51 -38.11
CA ASP A 865 -21.91 36.79 -38.41
C ASP A 865 -22.15 35.71 -37.35
N ALA A 866 -23.38 35.56 -36.87
CA ALA A 866 -23.77 34.68 -35.76
C ALA A 866 -23.84 33.18 -36.13
N ALA A 867 -23.02 32.77 -37.10
CA ALA A 867 -22.87 31.41 -37.61
C ALA A 867 -21.39 30.96 -37.64
N VAL A 868 -20.46 31.81 -37.20
CA VAL A 868 -19.01 31.59 -37.13
C VAL A 868 -18.53 32.16 -35.81
N GLY A 869 -17.58 31.53 -35.12
CA GLY A 869 -17.01 32.06 -33.88
C GLY A 869 -15.75 32.89 -34.14
N ASP A 870 -15.21 33.48 -33.07
CA ASP A 870 -14.05 34.38 -33.13
C ASP A 870 -12.79 33.74 -33.73
N MET A 871 -11.93 34.58 -34.32
CA MET A 871 -10.60 34.20 -34.79
C MET A 871 -9.52 34.72 -33.84
N SER A 872 -8.61 33.86 -33.39
CA SER A 872 -7.51 34.24 -32.50
C SER A 872 -6.15 33.81 -33.02
N ILE A 873 -5.12 34.62 -32.76
CA ILE A 873 -3.71 34.25 -32.91
C ILE A 873 -3.00 34.47 -31.56
N ILE A 874 -2.29 33.44 -31.10
CA ILE A 874 -1.42 33.47 -29.92
C ILE A 874 0.03 33.26 -30.36
N THR A 875 0.89 34.25 -30.15
CA THR A 875 2.34 34.18 -30.45
C THR A 875 3.14 34.16 -29.15
N PHE A 876 3.90 33.10 -28.92
CA PHE A 876 4.76 32.97 -27.73
C PHE A 876 6.05 33.78 -27.88
N SER A 877 6.43 34.51 -26.82
CA SER A 877 7.65 35.33 -26.74
C SER A 877 8.67 34.78 -25.72
N GLN A 878 8.21 34.03 -24.71
CA GLN A 878 9.02 33.25 -23.75
C GLN A 878 8.27 31.96 -23.33
N PRO A 879 8.97 30.88 -22.94
CA PRO A 879 10.43 30.69 -22.90
C PRO A 879 11.12 30.67 -24.29
N ARG A 880 12.46 30.58 -24.32
CA ARG A 880 13.27 30.77 -25.56
C ARG A 880 12.97 29.70 -26.61
N ASP A 881 12.80 28.47 -26.15
CA ASP A 881 12.60 27.23 -26.89
C ASP A 881 11.29 27.22 -27.72
N VAL A 882 10.26 27.93 -27.26
CA VAL A 882 8.98 28.12 -27.96
C VAL A 882 8.81 29.52 -28.58
N ARG A 883 9.86 30.36 -28.56
CA ARG A 883 9.77 31.76 -28.97
C ARG A 883 9.50 31.92 -30.47
N GLY A 884 8.48 32.71 -30.79
CA GLY A 884 7.99 32.98 -32.15
C GLY A 884 6.96 31.96 -32.62
N THR A 885 6.77 30.85 -31.91
CA THR A 885 5.71 29.88 -32.22
C THR A 885 4.36 30.56 -32.14
N SER A 886 3.56 30.42 -33.20
CA SER A 886 2.32 31.16 -33.38
C SER A 886 1.18 30.20 -33.71
N LEU A 887 0.13 30.17 -32.88
CA LEU A 887 -1.08 29.37 -33.06
C LEU A 887 -2.22 30.26 -33.58
N LEU A 888 -2.92 29.83 -34.63
CA LEU A 888 -4.16 30.42 -35.18
C LEU A 888 -5.31 29.47 -34.85
N THR A 889 -6.41 30.00 -34.31
CA THR A 889 -7.68 29.29 -34.13
C THR A 889 -8.78 30.02 -34.87
N HIS A 890 -9.58 29.27 -35.65
CA HIS A 890 -10.90 29.68 -36.14
C HIS A 890 -11.96 28.93 -35.36
N SER A 891 -12.72 29.64 -34.54
CA SER A 891 -13.75 29.02 -33.68
C SER A 891 -15.01 28.68 -34.47
N LYS A 892 -15.69 27.59 -34.11
CA LYS A 892 -16.98 27.19 -34.72
C LYS A 892 -18.00 26.75 -33.69
N ILE A 893 -19.24 27.17 -33.94
CA ILE A 893 -20.46 26.78 -33.22
C ILE A 893 -20.73 25.29 -33.47
N GLU A 894 -21.21 24.58 -32.45
CA GLU A 894 -21.37 23.12 -32.53
C GLU A 894 -22.44 22.67 -33.55
N PRO A 895 -22.23 21.56 -34.28
CA PRO A 895 -21.33 20.45 -33.96
C PRO A 895 -19.98 20.43 -34.71
N ASP A 896 -19.61 21.47 -35.47
CA ASP A 896 -18.35 21.45 -36.21
C ASP A 896 -17.15 21.75 -35.28
N ASP A 897 -16.16 20.85 -35.20
CA ASP A 897 -14.89 21.11 -34.51
C ASP A 897 -14.16 22.31 -35.18
N ASP A 898 -13.32 23.04 -34.43
CA ASP A 898 -12.61 24.26 -34.88
C ASP A 898 -11.72 24.07 -36.12
N SER A 899 -10.91 25.06 -36.49
CA SER A 899 -9.72 24.79 -37.28
C SER A 899 -8.52 25.55 -36.75
N GLN A 900 -7.46 24.78 -36.44
CA GLN A 900 -6.25 25.29 -35.81
C GLN A 900 -5.02 25.06 -36.72
N TRP A 901 -4.13 26.04 -36.73
CA TRP A 901 -2.85 25.97 -37.44
C TRP A 901 -1.74 26.57 -36.58
N ILE A 902 -0.54 26.01 -36.67
CA ILE A 902 0.63 26.44 -35.94
C ILE A 902 1.79 26.72 -36.89
N PHE A 903 2.48 27.83 -36.67
CA PHE A 903 3.76 28.14 -37.32
C PHE A 903 4.91 27.84 -36.37
N LEU A 904 5.83 27.00 -36.82
CA LEU A 904 7.03 26.59 -36.10
C LEU A 904 8.27 27.31 -36.68
N PRO A 905 8.88 28.26 -35.97
CA PRO A 905 9.94 29.11 -36.52
C PRO A 905 11.23 28.39 -36.94
N ALA A 906 11.56 27.24 -36.35
CA ALA A 906 12.78 26.48 -36.70
C ALA A 906 12.67 25.90 -38.11
N VAL A 907 11.64 25.07 -38.34
CA VAL A 907 11.34 24.45 -39.64
C VAL A 907 10.71 25.42 -40.65
N LYS A 908 10.22 26.59 -40.19
CA LYS A 908 9.56 27.65 -41.00
C LYS A 908 8.34 27.15 -41.78
N ARG A 909 7.70 26.09 -41.28
CA ARG A 909 6.48 25.49 -41.85
C ARG A 909 5.26 25.92 -41.02
N VAL A 910 4.12 25.99 -41.69
CA VAL A 910 2.81 26.07 -41.04
C VAL A 910 2.21 24.67 -41.10
N LYS A 911 1.88 24.09 -39.94
CA LYS A 911 1.19 22.81 -39.83
C LYS A 911 -0.27 23.05 -39.41
N ARG A 912 -1.19 22.21 -39.84
CA ARG A 912 -2.55 22.14 -39.28
C ARG A 912 -2.52 21.21 -38.08
N ILE A 913 -3.31 21.50 -37.04
CA ILE A 913 -3.55 20.61 -35.89
C ILE A 913 -4.97 20.05 -36.00
N SER A 914 -5.20 18.82 -35.54
CA SER A 914 -6.56 18.29 -35.38
C SER A 914 -7.30 19.05 -34.27
N SER A 915 -8.48 19.59 -34.57
CA SER A 915 -9.32 20.32 -33.62
C SER A 915 -10.18 19.41 -32.72
N SER A 916 -10.06 18.08 -32.85
CA SER A 916 -10.84 17.10 -32.08
C SER A 916 -10.61 17.14 -30.57
N ASN A 917 -9.47 17.70 -30.12
CA ASN A 917 -8.97 17.63 -28.75
C ASN A 917 -9.09 18.96 -27.97
N ARG A 918 -10.20 19.72 -28.14
CA ARG A 918 -10.53 20.96 -27.37
C ARG A 918 -10.37 20.82 -25.83
N THR A 919 -10.42 19.61 -25.30
CA THR A 919 -10.31 19.31 -23.86
C THR A 919 -8.88 19.17 -23.35
N GLY A 920 -7.87 19.24 -24.23
CA GLY A 920 -6.45 19.19 -23.89
C GLY A 920 -5.97 20.37 -23.03
N LYS A 921 -4.90 20.16 -22.25
CA LYS A 921 -4.28 21.22 -21.43
C LYS A 921 -3.43 22.16 -22.28
N PHE A 922 -3.73 23.45 -22.22
CA PHE A 922 -3.00 24.48 -22.96
C PHE A 922 -1.59 24.66 -22.38
N VAL A 923 -0.56 24.24 -23.13
CA VAL A 923 0.87 24.35 -22.81
C VAL A 923 1.21 23.89 -21.38
N SER A 924 0.77 22.67 -21.02
CA SER A 924 0.95 22.05 -19.70
C SER A 924 0.36 22.81 -18.50
N SER A 925 -0.48 23.83 -18.72
CA SER A 925 -1.12 24.64 -17.66
C SER A 925 -2.41 24.01 -17.12
N GLU A 926 -3.04 24.64 -16.11
CA GLU A 926 -4.35 24.20 -15.60
C GLU A 926 -5.55 24.72 -16.43
N PHE A 927 -5.30 25.55 -17.46
CA PHE A 927 -6.30 25.90 -18.47
C PHE A 927 -6.31 24.86 -19.60
N SER A 928 -7.48 24.51 -20.11
CA SER A 928 -7.67 23.77 -21.37
C SER A 928 -7.95 24.72 -22.54
N TYR A 929 -8.04 24.21 -23.78
CA TYR A 929 -8.54 25.02 -24.90
C TYR A 929 -10.03 25.39 -24.72
N GLU A 930 -10.83 24.49 -24.14
CA GLU A 930 -12.23 24.73 -23.76
C GLU A 930 -12.38 25.87 -22.73
N ASP A 931 -11.34 26.19 -21.95
CA ASP A 931 -11.32 27.33 -21.01
C ASP A 931 -10.79 28.65 -21.63
N LEU A 932 -10.28 28.61 -22.88
CA LEU A 932 -9.62 29.73 -23.56
C LEU A 932 -10.27 30.10 -24.91
N GLY A 933 -11.26 29.33 -25.36
CA GLY A 933 -12.12 29.67 -26.49
C GLY A 933 -13.20 30.70 -26.11
N SER A 934 -13.94 31.19 -27.10
CA SER A 934 -15.13 32.03 -26.87
C SER A 934 -16.29 31.16 -26.39
N GLU A 935 -17.01 31.56 -25.32
CA GLU A 935 -18.15 30.80 -24.79
C GLU A 935 -19.46 31.22 -25.48
N GLU A 936 -19.85 30.50 -26.53
CA GLU A 936 -21.14 30.70 -27.18
C GLU A 936 -22.30 30.26 -26.26
N VAL A 937 -23.26 31.16 -26.02
CA VAL A 937 -24.51 30.87 -25.29
C VAL A 937 -25.31 29.73 -25.95
N ALA A 938 -25.13 29.55 -27.27
CA ALA A 938 -25.74 28.49 -28.04
C ALA A 938 -25.22 27.08 -27.71
N ASP A 939 -24.00 26.93 -27.18
CA ASP A 939 -23.34 25.62 -26.98
C ASP A 939 -23.67 24.98 -25.62
N ASN A 940 -24.39 25.70 -24.74
CA ASN A 940 -24.67 25.28 -23.37
C ASN A 940 -26.18 25.22 -23.04
N HIS A 941 -26.53 24.56 -21.94
CA HIS A 941 -27.81 24.70 -21.24
C HIS A 941 -27.58 25.44 -19.92
N HIS A 942 -28.20 26.61 -19.76
CA HIS A 942 -28.00 27.46 -18.58
C HIS A 942 -29.13 27.31 -17.55
N ILE A 943 -28.75 27.27 -16.27
CA ILE A 943 -29.64 27.09 -15.11
C ILE A 943 -29.22 28.09 -14.03
N TRP A 944 -30.10 29.02 -13.65
CA TRP A 944 -29.88 29.85 -12.46
C TRP A 944 -30.09 29.00 -11.20
N LEU A 945 -29.11 29.04 -10.28
CA LEU A 945 -29.13 28.30 -9.02
C LEU A 945 -29.63 29.19 -7.86
N GLU A 946 -28.87 30.26 -7.55
CA GLU A 946 -29.17 31.20 -6.47
C GLU A 946 -28.52 32.58 -6.72
N ASP A 947 -28.92 33.58 -5.92
CA ASP A 947 -28.22 34.87 -5.82
C ASP A 947 -27.50 34.93 -4.45
N ALA A 948 -26.18 35.13 -4.46
CA ALA A 948 -25.31 35.08 -3.28
C ALA A 948 -24.29 36.23 -3.29
N PRO A 949 -23.66 36.59 -2.16
CA PRO A 949 -22.57 37.58 -2.15
C PRO A 949 -21.39 37.13 -3.01
N CYS A 950 -20.81 38.02 -3.82
CA CYS A 950 -19.69 37.66 -4.70
C CYS A 950 -18.45 37.23 -3.88
N ALA A 951 -17.79 36.14 -4.30
CA ALA A 951 -16.73 35.49 -3.52
C ALA A 951 -15.50 36.36 -3.19
N HIS A 952 -15.28 37.44 -3.95
CA HIS A 952 -14.16 38.37 -3.79
C HIS A 952 -14.55 39.78 -3.31
N ASP A 953 -15.83 40.15 -3.39
CA ASP A 953 -16.37 41.39 -2.83
C ASP A 953 -17.77 41.13 -2.27
N THR A 954 -17.89 41.08 -0.95
CA THR A 954 -19.16 40.80 -0.26
C THR A 954 -20.11 42.00 -0.22
N SER A 955 -19.76 43.13 -0.85
CA SER A 955 -20.70 44.22 -1.13
C SER A 955 -21.48 44.03 -2.43
N LEU A 956 -20.96 43.22 -3.37
CA LEU A 956 -21.64 42.85 -4.61
C LEU A 956 -22.48 41.57 -4.45
N THR A 957 -23.58 41.48 -5.21
CA THR A 957 -24.40 40.27 -5.30
C THR A 957 -24.18 39.60 -6.66
N CYS A 958 -23.80 38.33 -6.64
CA CYS A 958 -23.59 37.49 -7.80
C CYS A 958 -24.72 36.47 -7.97
N ALA A 959 -25.20 36.28 -9.20
CA ALA A 959 -25.98 35.11 -9.56
C ALA A 959 -25.04 33.93 -9.85
N ALA A 960 -25.34 32.76 -9.27
CA ALA A 960 -24.72 31.50 -9.64
C ALA A 960 -25.50 30.88 -10.81
N VAL A 961 -24.85 30.74 -11.97
CA VAL A 961 -25.43 30.15 -13.19
C VAL A 961 -24.66 28.89 -13.56
N GLU A 962 -25.34 27.74 -13.53
CA GLU A 962 -24.82 26.46 -14.00
C GLU A 962 -24.97 26.35 -15.53
N SER A 963 -23.87 26.08 -16.23
CA SER A 963 -23.82 25.86 -17.68
C SER A 963 -23.43 24.40 -17.95
N ARG A 964 -24.34 23.60 -18.51
CA ARG A 964 -24.08 22.21 -18.96
C ARG A 964 -23.76 22.23 -20.46
N PRO A 965 -22.56 21.83 -20.92
CA PRO A 965 -22.22 21.77 -22.35
C PRO A 965 -23.13 20.80 -23.13
N LYS A 966 -23.39 21.09 -24.40
CA LYS A 966 -24.12 20.19 -25.32
C LYS A 966 -23.21 19.13 -25.95
N ASN A 967 -21.91 19.40 -26.04
CA ASN A 967 -20.93 18.48 -26.59
C ASN A 967 -20.73 17.23 -25.72
N LYS A 968 -20.84 16.05 -26.33
CA LYS A 968 -20.44 14.78 -25.67
C LYS A 968 -18.93 14.63 -25.50
N LYS A 969 -18.12 15.41 -26.22
CA LYS A 969 -16.65 15.42 -26.11
C LYS A 969 -16.12 16.34 -25.00
N SER A 970 -16.93 17.24 -24.41
CA SER A 970 -16.49 18.20 -23.38
C SER A 970 -15.75 17.51 -22.21
N GLY A 971 -14.83 18.24 -21.56
CA GLY A 971 -14.20 17.79 -20.31
C GLY A 971 -15.15 17.81 -19.11
N TYR A 972 -16.21 18.62 -19.19
CA TYR A 972 -17.01 19.01 -18.04
C TYR A 972 -18.45 18.49 -18.12
N SER A 973 -19.01 18.04 -16.99
CA SER A 973 -20.46 17.81 -16.87
C SER A 973 -21.22 19.13 -16.72
N ARG A 974 -20.59 20.10 -16.07
CA ARG A 974 -21.09 21.47 -15.84
C ARG A 974 -19.98 22.43 -15.45
N ARG A 975 -20.23 23.72 -15.69
CA ARG A 975 -19.53 24.87 -15.09
C ARG A 975 -20.52 25.62 -14.20
N ILE A 976 -20.09 26.24 -13.11
CA ILE A 976 -20.91 27.18 -12.33
C ILE A 976 -20.22 28.54 -12.31
N SER A 977 -20.80 29.52 -13.00
CA SER A 977 -20.27 30.88 -13.15
C SER A 977 -20.96 31.83 -12.17
N PHE A 978 -20.19 32.61 -11.43
CA PHE A 978 -20.66 33.60 -10.46
C PHE A 978 -20.57 35.00 -11.08
N ILE A 979 -21.72 35.55 -11.47
CA ILE A 979 -21.84 36.76 -12.31
C ILE A 979 -22.47 37.90 -11.51
N ASP A 980 -21.81 39.06 -11.40
CA ASP A 980 -22.35 40.17 -10.60
C ASP A 980 -23.59 40.84 -11.23
N LEU A 981 -24.62 41.11 -10.43
CA LEU A 981 -25.91 41.59 -10.92
C LEU A 981 -25.96 43.10 -11.25
N GLU A 982 -24.87 43.84 -11.06
CA GLU A 982 -24.78 45.26 -11.41
C GLU A 982 -24.20 45.43 -12.83
N GLU A 983 -22.99 44.91 -13.04
CA GLU A 983 -22.22 45.09 -14.29
C GLU A 983 -22.12 43.82 -15.16
N TYR A 984 -22.54 42.65 -14.64
CA TYR A 984 -22.53 41.35 -15.33
C TYR A 984 -21.12 40.78 -15.61
N ARG A 985 -20.16 41.04 -14.70
CA ARG A 985 -18.80 40.47 -14.75
C ARG A 985 -18.74 39.11 -14.06
N VAL A 986 -17.96 38.18 -14.61
CA VAL A 986 -17.72 36.85 -14.02
C VAL A 986 -16.63 36.95 -12.95
N HIS A 987 -16.94 36.71 -11.68
CA HIS A 987 -15.94 36.74 -10.60
C HIS A 987 -15.26 35.39 -10.34
N GLN A 988 -15.98 34.28 -10.54
CA GLN A 988 -15.49 32.91 -10.35
C GLN A 988 -16.20 31.96 -11.32
N ILE A 989 -15.51 30.92 -11.79
CA ILE A 989 -16.11 29.75 -12.45
C ILE A 989 -15.60 28.49 -11.76
N ASP A 990 -16.51 27.62 -11.32
CA ASP A 990 -16.20 26.28 -10.80
C ASP A 990 -16.48 25.21 -11.85
N PHE A 991 -15.48 24.39 -12.17
CA PHE A 991 -15.51 23.40 -13.24
C PHE A 991 -15.65 21.99 -12.65
N TYR A 992 -16.66 21.26 -13.11
CA TYR A 992 -16.96 19.90 -12.64
C TYR A 992 -16.66 18.89 -13.76
N ASN A 993 -15.89 17.86 -13.44
CA ASN A 993 -15.53 16.80 -14.38
C ASN A 993 -16.77 16.04 -14.90
N ARG A 994 -16.60 15.12 -15.85
CA ARG A 994 -17.70 14.31 -16.41
C ARG A 994 -18.57 13.56 -15.38
N ARG A 995 -18.04 13.24 -14.19
CA ARG A 995 -18.77 12.55 -13.10
C ARG A 995 -19.56 13.49 -12.19
N GLY A 996 -19.32 14.81 -12.29
CA GLY A 996 -19.97 15.84 -11.45
C GLY A 996 -19.18 16.23 -10.20
N ASP A 997 -17.94 15.75 -10.07
CA ASP A 997 -17.01 16.11 -9.00
C ASP A 997 -16.25 17.41 -9.35
N LEU A 998 -16.00 18.29 -8.38
CA LEU A 998 -15.26 19.54 -8.61
C LEU A 998 -13.80 19.25 -8.98
N GLU A 999 -13.34 19.76 -10.12
CA GLU A 999 -11.96 19.59 -10.58
C GLU A 999 -11.12 20.83 -10.24
N LYS A 1000 -11.58 22.00 -10.67
CA LYS A 1000 -10.82 23.26 -10.62
C LYS A 1000 -11.72 24.49 -10.53
N THR A 1001 -11.13 25.58 -10.06
CA THR A 1001 -11.80 26.88 -9.85
C THR A 1001 -10.97 27.98 -10.52
N LEU A 1002 -11.60 28.75 -11.41
CA LEU A 1002 -11.05 29.96 -12.02
C LEU A 1002 -11.55 31.20 -11.29
N LYS A 1003 -10.65 32.13 -10.98
CA LYS A 1003 -10.96 33.38 -10.26
C LYS A 1003 -10.47 34.60 -11.02
N PHE A 1004 -11.35 35.58 -11.19
CA PHE A 1004 -11.10 36.80 -11.94
C PHE A 1004 -10.87 37.97 -10.97
N ALA A 1005 -9.85 38.78 -11.28
CA ALA A 1005 -9.44 39.92 -10.46
C ALA A 1005 -8.89 41.05 -11.35
N ASP A 1006 -8.64 42.20 -10.71
CA ASP A 1006 -8.00 43.37 -11.33
C ASP A 1006 -8.74 43.84 -12.60
N TYR A 1007 -10.07 43.99 -12.51
CA TYR A 1007 -10.94 44.44 -13.60
C TYR A 1007 -10.68 45.91 -14.00
N GLN A 1008 -10.42 46.17 -15.28
CA GLN A 1008 -10.41 47.50 -15.89
C GLN A 1008 -11.57 47.64 -16.90
N HIS A 1009 -11.96 48.90 -17.15
CA HIS A 1009 -13.04 49.27 -18.07
C HIS A 1009 -12.48 50.00 -19.27
N TYR A 1010 -12.74 49.50 -20.47
CA TYR A 1010 -12.20 49.97 -21.74
C TYR A 1010 -13.30 50.49 -22.68
N LEU A 1011 -12.96 51.53 -23.46
CA LEU A 1011 -13.85 52.18 -24.44
C LEU A 1011 -15.20 52.67 -23.87
N ASP A 1012 -15.29 52.88 -22.55
CA ASP A 1012 -16.52 53.14 -21.80
C ASP A 1012 -17.64 52.09 -22.01
N ALA A 1013 -17.27 50.85 -22.38
CA ALA A 1013 -18.21 49.75 -22.68
C ALA A 1013 -17.78 48.36 -22.19
N TYR A 1014 -16.49 48.02 -22.21
CA TYR A 1014 -16.01 46.63 -22.06
C TYR A 1014 -15.20 46.43 -20.78
N TRP A 1015 -15.63 45.49 -19.93
CA TRP A 1015 -14.86 45.07 -18.76
C TRP A 1015 -13.86 43.97 -19.13
N ARG A 1016 -12.59 44.09 -18.69
CA ARG A 1016 -11.56 43.06 -18.86
C ARG A 1016 -10.84 42.81 -17.54
N ALA A 1017 -10.69 41.54 -17.16
CA ALA A 1017 -9.96 41.14 -15.96
C ALA A 1017 -8.46 41.08 -16.28
N HIS A 1018 -7.63 41.87 -15.61
CA HIS A 1018 -6.17 41.80 -15.82
C HIS A 1018 -5.52 40.59 -15.15
N LYS A 1019 -6.27 39.85 -14.33
CA LYS A 1019 -5.76 38.68 -13.63
C LYS A 1019 -6.79 37.57 -13.55
N MET A 1020 -6.37 36.36 -13.93
CA MET A 1020 -7.18 35.15 -13.92
C MET A 1020 -6.35 34.01 -13.29
N THR A 1021 -6.76 33.53 -12.11
CA THR A 1021 -6.05 32.43 -11.41
C THR A 1021 -6.91 31.16 -11.43
N MET A 1022 -6.44 30.15 -12.15
CA MET A 1022 -6.97 28.78 -12.15
C MET A 1022 -6.29 27.97 -11.04
N ILE A 1023 -7.07 27.29 -10.20
CA ILE A 1023 -6.60 26.43 -9.12
C ILE A 1023 -7.21 25.04 -9.28
N ASN A 1024 -6.38 24.01 -9.42
CA ASN A 1024 -6.81 22.63 -9.53
C ASN A 1024 -6.99 22.05 -8.11
N SER A 1025 -8.25 21.87 -7.68
CA SER A 1025 -8.62 21.47 -6.32
C SER A 1025 -8.16 20.05 -5.97
N GLN A 1026 -7.96 19.19 -6.97
CA GLN A 1026 -7.55 17.80 -6.78
C GLN A 1026 -6.03 17.63 -6.64
N THR A 1027 -5.23 18.48 -7.29
CA THR A 1027 -3.76 18.35 -7.31
C THR A 1027 -3.04 19.41 -6.48
N GLY A 1028 -3.67 20.57 -6.24
CA GLY A 1028 -3.00 21.75 -5.71
C GLY A 1028 -2.07 22.45 -6.71
N LYS A 1029 -2.03 22.02 -7.98
CA LYS A 1029 -1.41 22.79 -9.07
C LYS A 1029 -2.26 24.05 -9.34
N SER A 1030 -1.62 25.11 -9.85
CA SER A 1030 -2.33 26.33 -10.23
C SER A 1030 -1.68 27.01 -11.45
N THR A 1031 -2.42 27.90 -12.07
CA THR A 1031 -1.91 28.78 -13.13
C THR A 1031 -2.50 30.17 -12.96
N THR A 1032 -1.65 31.20 -12.93
CA THR A 1032 -2.10 32.60 -12.97
C THR A 1032 -1.76 33.22 -14.31
N LEU A 1033 -2.80 33.64 -15.02
CA LEU A 1033 -2.73 34.43 -16.23
C LEU A 1033 -2.85 35.92 -15.84
N SER A 1034 -1.96 36.75 -16.36
CA SER A 1034 -1.91 38.20 -16.12
C SER A 1034 -1.82 38.93 -17.46
N TRP A 1035 -2.66 39.95 -17.65
CA TRP A 1035 -2.78 40.68 -18.92
C TRP A 1035 -2.26 42.11 -18.80
N GLY A 1036 -1.55 42.57 -19.82
CA GLY A 1036 -1.20 43.99 -20.01
C GLY A 1036 -2.39 44.82 -20.49
N GLU A 1037 -2.12 46.06 -20.89
CA GLU A 1037 -3.14 46.95 -21.44
C GLU A 1037 -3.72 46.42 -22.77
N TYR A 1038 -5.04 46.40 -22.88
CA TYR A 1038 -5.75 45.97 -24.09
C TYR A 1038 -5.78 47.07 -25.15
N SER A 1039 -5.26 46.77 -26.34
CA SER A 1039 -5.31 47.67 -27.50
C SER A 1039 -6.44 47.24 -28.44
N PHE A 1040 -7.45 48.08 -28.62
CA PHE A 1040 -8.63 47.80 -29.46
C PHE A 1040 -8.58 48.55 -30.79
N ALA A 1041 -9.31 48.04 -31.80
CA ALA A 1041 -9.46 48.63 -33.13
C ALA A 1041 -8.10 48.92 -33.82
N ASN A 1042 -7.20 47.93 -33.78
CA ASN A 1042 -5.86 47.99 -34.38
C ASN A 1042 -5.92 47.93 -35.92
N GLY A 1043 -7.08 47.64 -36.51
CA GLY A 1043 -7.32 47.57 -37.95
C GLY A 1043 -7.02 46.20 -38.53
N LEU A 1044 -7.15 45.14 -37.72
CA LEU A 1044 -7.03 43.76 -38.16
C LEU A 1044 -8.30 43.30 -38.90
N GLY A 1045 -8.22 42.19 -39.63
CA GLY A 1045 -9.36 41.54 -40.25
C GLY A 1045 -9.00 40.13 -40.73
N GLU A 1046 -9.98 39.38 -41.23
CA GLU A 1046 -9.90 37.95 -41.61
C GLU A 1046 -8.60 37.55 -42.36
N ARG A 1047 -8.06 38.44 -43.19
CA ARG A 1047 -6.85 38.21 -44.00
C ARG A 1047 -5.58 38.03 -43.17
N ASP A 1048 -5.49 38.68 -42.01
CA ASP A 1048 -4.40 38.51 -41.06
C ASP A 1048 -4.54 37.20 -40.28
N PHE A 1049 -5.78 36.77 -40.02
CA PHE A 1049 -6.15 35.49 -39.41
C PHE A 1049 -6.14 34.33 -40.42
N THR A 1050 -5.08 34.24 -41.21
CA THR A 1050 -4.88 33.13 -42.17
C THR A 1050 -3.64 32.31 -41.79
N PRO A 1051 -3.55 31.03 -42.19
CA PRO A 1051 -2.33 30.23 -41.99
C PRO A 1051 -1.07 30.89 -42.57
N GLN A 1052 -1.24 31.66 -43.65
CA GLN A 1052 -0.17 32.45 -44.30
C GLN A 1052 0.23 33.69 -43.47
N GLY A 1053 -0.70 34.23 -42.66
CA GLY A 1053 -0.47 35.34 -41.72
C GLY A 1053 0.35 34.97 -40.48
N LEU A 1054 0.33 33.70 -40.04
CA LEU A 1054 1.12 33.24 -38.89
C LEU A 1054 2.62 33.55 -39.00
N ALA A 1055 3.21 33.31 -40.17
CA ALA A 1055 4.62 33.61 -40.45
C ALA A 1055 4.96 35.12 -40.51
N LYS A 1056 3.95 36.00 -40.39
CA LYS A 1056 4.05 37.45 -40.17
C LYS A 1056 3.82 37.80 -38.69
N ALA A 1057 2.85 37.17 -38.02
CA ALA A 1057 2.57 37.35 -36.59
C ALA A 1057 3.69 36.84 -35.66
N SER A 1058 4.55 35.97 -36.17
CA SER A 1058 5.73 35.39 -35.49
C SER A 1058 6.93 36.33 -35.31
N ARG A 1059 6.94 37.53 -35.94
CA ARG A 1059 8.16 38.34 -36.19
C ARG A 1059 8.31 39.59 -35.31
#